data_AF-A0A212PJQ8-F1
#
_entry.id   AF-A0A212PJQ8-F1
#
_cell.length_a   1.000
_cell.length_b   1.000
_cell.length_c   1.000
_cell.angle_alpha   90.00
_cell.angle_beta   90.00
_cell.angle_gamma   90.00
#
_symmetry.space_group_name_H-M   'P 1'
#
loop_
_entity.id
_entity.type
_entity.pdbx_description
1 polymer ?
#
loop_
_entity_poly.entity_id
_entity_poly.type
_entity_poly.pdbx_seq_one_letter_code
_entity_poly.pdbx_strand_id
1 'polypeptide(L)'
;MRIHNYLQRSVWSLAVLIGLLFVTGTDAHAAKKFARKDCMDCHTKFADKYSSMKYIHTSVKEKKCEECHLRHGIVAKLLLKKEGNQVCYTCHAKEKIGLNKANVHAPLKVGKCSTCHNSHASQYPHLLKAEGSAVCYQCHKKEDYEKKNVHQVLLKEGCGACHASHSSDEKRLLKKAEPALCLGCHDSSKASFKKAHGNYPVEGQRCTGCHNPHSSVQGKLLKQSVHNPVATAGCDGCHNAPTDAKPFGVTQKGGELCANCHDAKTMKGNGTVEHSPFKAAECLSCHNPHASEHVKLQLEEGNQLCFSCHQDKSGKMVAGHGAVTTGKGCLSCHKPHAAPFKRLLVAEGADLCYPCHAKTKEGEKSKNVHFPFGSGQCGNCHNPHGSNFSGMLKDRMDTVCYSCHSDAETKFKKTYTHQPVMTADCASCHKAHGSDMGKLLKAKVPELCTPCHADLMKEEKPGTNHKPFMDGDCLTCHASHGSSVKGMLESPQDVLCATCHTDVQKGMKEAKSSHGPFTGGECTKCHNPHKAKLNKLLFAQSPDLCFTCHKNVNEKVTKEKPHSPAQQDCQTCHKPHFSAEPSLAAQPLSGLCEQCHDYGKPSFGKAHLDISPAELRCMNCHDPHASNDPKFFKSKVHAPFAGRSCDECHIVAK
;
A
#
# COMPACT_ATOMS: atom_id res chain seq x y z
N MET A 1 41.62 -46.68 19.90
CA MET A 1 41.21 -47.74 20.86
C MET A 1 42.34 -47.88 21.87
N ARG A 2 42.06 -47.75 23.19
CA ARG A 2 43.05 -47.77 24.31
C ARG A 2 44.03 -46.54 24.31
N ILE A 3 44.66 -46.08 25.41
CA ILE A 3 44.49 -46.37 26.87
C ILE A 3 44.84 -45.16 27.79
N HIS A 4 44.62 -45.35 29.10
CA HIS A 4 44.64 -44.46 30.28
C HIS A 4 45.97 -43.81 30.78
N ASN A 5 45.80 -42.95 31.82
CA ASN A 5 46.65 -42.67 33.01
C ASN A 5 47.71 -41.53 32.94
N TYR A 6 48.26 -41.00 34.06
CA TYR A 6 47.80 -40.58 35.42
C TYR A 6 49.07 -40.35 36.30
N LEU A 7 49.29 -39.16 36.89
CA LEU A 7 50.25 -38.84 37.98
C LEU A 7 49.99 -37.37 38.45
N GLN A 8 50.25 -36.81 39.65
CA GLN A 8 50.88 -37.23 40.93
C GLN A 8 52.44 -37.24 40.97
N ARG A 9 53.17 -37.04 42.09
CA ARG A 9 52.79 -36.70 43.50
C ARG A 9 53.95 -35.99 44.28
N SER A 10 53.66 -34.85 44.94
CA SER A 10 54.10 -34.43 46.31
C SER A 10 55.60 -34.29 46.73
N VAL A 11 55.81 -33.74 47.97
CA VAL A 11 57.06 -33.66 48.81
C VAL A 11 57.97 -32.43 48.54
N TRP A 12 58.49 -31.61 49.49
CA TRP A 12 58.32 -31.28 50.94
C TRP A 12 58.90 -29.84 51.15
N SER A 13 58.36 -28.89 51.93
CA SER A 13 58.30 -28.71 53.41
C SER A 13 59.57 -28.20 54.14
N LEU A 14 59.72 -26.86 54.30
CA LEU A 14 60.27 -26.05 55.44
C LEU A 14 60.48 -24.60 54.91
N ALA A 15 59.87 -23.49 55.38
CA ALA A 15 59.71 -22.86 56.70
C ALA A 15 60.82 -21.83 57.07
N VAL A 16 60.44 -20.54 57.21
CA VAL A 16 60.93 -19.54 58.20
C VAL A 16 60.08 -18.25 58.07
N LEU A 17 60.07 -17.44 59.14
CA LEU A 17 59.23 -16.26 59.34
C LEU A 17 59.50 -15.11 58.33
N ILE A 18 58.44 -14.41 57.94
CA ILE A 18 58.16 -13.01 58.35
C ILE A 18 56.64 -12.80 58.23
N GLY A 19 56.00 -12.28 59.28
CA GLY A 19 54.55 -12.09 59.32
C GLY A 19 54.17 -10.80 60.00
N LEU A 20 54.01 -9.73 59.23
CA LEU A 20 53.41 -8.46 59.65
C LEU A 20 53.11 -7.59 58.42
N LEU A 21 51.82 -7.44 58.08
CA LEU A 21 51.14 -6.17 57.76
C LEU A 21 49.73 -6.41 57.19
N PHE A 22 48.79 -5.58 57.65
CA PHE A 22 47.40 -5.39 57.18
C PHE A 22 46.43 -6.58 57.18
N VAL A 23 45.78 -6.75 58.34
CA VAL A 23 44.38 -7.18 58.42
C VAL A 23 43.46 -6.05 57.97
N THR A 24 42.59 -6.31 56.99
CA THR A 24 41.21 -5.77 56.90
C THR A 24 40.40 -6.62 55.90
N GLY A 25 39.13 -6.93 56.22
CA GLY A 25 38.27 -7.73 55.34
C GLY A 25 37.30 -8.62 56.11
N THR A 26 36.22 -8.04 56.64
CA THR A 26 35.15 -8.80 57.31
C THR A 26 34.14 -9.34 56.30
N ASP A 27 34.06 -10.66 56.14
CA ASP A 27 33.06 -11.31 55.29
C ASP A 27 31.64 -11.13 55.84
N ALA A 28 30.92 -10.13 55.30
CA ALA A 28 29.56 -9.76 55.70
C ALA A 28 28.54 -9.80 54.54
N HIS A 29 28.80 -10.58 53.49
CA HIS A 29 27.90 -10.75 52.35
C HIS A 29 26.77 -11.77 52.61
N ALA A 30 25.92 -11.47 53.59
CA ALA A 30 24.66 -12.18 53.80
C ALA A 30 23.75 -12.00 52.56
N ALA A 31 23.65 -13.04 51.73
CA ALA A 31 22.91 -13.00 50.47
C ALA A 31 21.41 -12.69 50.71
N LYS A 32 20.96 -11.51 50.26
CA LYS A 32 19.57 -11.05 50.39
C LYS A 32 18.60 -11.98 49.66
N LYS A 33 17.98 -12.91 50.39
CA LYS A 33 16.90 -13.76 49.86
C LYS A 33 15.72 -12.87 49.45
N PHE A 34 15.35 -12.90 48.17
CA PHE A 34 14.15 -12.23 47.68
C PHE A 34 12.89 -12.86 48.28
N ALA A 35 12.33 -12.22 49.30
CA ALA A 35 10.99 -12.55 49.78
C ALA A 35 9.97 -12.29 48.67
N ARG A 36 9.14 -13.29 48.34
CA ARG A 36 8.08 -13.15 47.34
C ARG A 36 6.92 -12.38 47.97
N LYS A 37 6.59 -11.22 47.40
CA LYS A 37 5.33 -10.52 47.68
C LYS A 37 4.13 -11.34 47.20
N ASP A 38 2.99 -11.08 47.82
CA ASP A 38 1.71 -11.62 47.40
C ASP A 38 1.17 -10.85 46.19
N CYS A 39 0.23 -11.46 45.45
CA CYS A 39 -0.25 -10.86 44.20
C CYS A 39 -0.96 -9.50 44.45
N MET A 40 -1.68 -9.37 45.57
CA MET A 40 -2.43 -8.14 45.88
C MET A 40 -1.53 -6.98 46.34
N ASP A 41 -0.35 -7.26 46.90
CA ASP A 41 0.63 -6.24 47.33
C ASP A 41 1.12 -5.35 46.18
N CYS A 42 1.06 -5.88 44.95
CA CYS A 42 1.43 -5.17 43.72
C CYS A 42 0.22 -4.83 42.83
N HIS A 43 -0.94 -5.44 43.07
CA HIS A 43 -2.16 -5.24 42.30
C HIS A 43 -3.29 -4.58 43.12
N THR A 44 -2.95 -3.57 43.93
CA THR A 44 -3.90 -2.82 44.78
C THR A 44 -5.13 -2.34 44.00
N LYS A 45 -4.94 -1.68 42.85
CA LYS A 45 -6.02 -1.20 41.96
C LYS A 45 -6.98 -2.31 41.45
N PHE A 46 -6.54 -3.57 41.46
CA PHE A 46 -7.43 -4.73 41.17
C PHE A 46 -8.22 -5.10 42.43
N ALA A 47 -7.57 -5.15 43.59
CA ALA A 47 -8.22 -5.43 44.87
C ALA A 47 -9.31 -4.38 45.17
N ASP A 48 -9.01 -3.09 45.02
CA ASP A 48 -9.95 -1.97 45.24
C ASP A 48 -11.22 -2.14 44.38
N LYS A 49 -11.03 -2.52 43.10
CA LYS A 49 -12.09 -2.64 42.11
C LYS A 49 -12.95 -3.88 42.28
N TYR A 50 -12.38 -5.03 42.65
CA TYR A 50 -13.08 -6.33 42.62
C TYR A 50 -13.44 -6.89 43.99
N SER A 51 -12.77 -6.50 45.08
CA SER A 51 -13.11 -6.95 46.44
C SER A 51 -14.43 -6.37 46.95
N SER A 52 -14.88 -5.27 46.33
CA SER A 52 -16.12 -4.53 46.63
C SER A 52 -17.33 -4.98 45.79
N MET A 53 -17.18 -6.02 44.95
CA MET A 53 -18.25 -6.53 44.09
C MET A 53 -19.04 -7.67 44.73
N LYS A 54 -20.36 -7.68 44.52
CA LYS A 54 -21.31 -8.60 45.16
C LYS A 54 -21.06 -10.08 44.87
N TYR A 55 -20.58 -10.43 43.68
CA TYR A 55 -20.28 -11.80 43.26
C TYR A 55 -18.80 -11.89 42.86
N ILE A 56 -17.99 -12.54 43.69
CA ILE A 56 -16.55 -12.74 43.46
C ILE A 56 -16.28 -14.20 43.09
N HIS A 57 -15.46 -14.45 42.07
CA HIS A 57 -15.03 -15.79 41.67
C HIS A 57 -14.23 -16.47 42.79
N THR A 58 -14.48 -17.75 43.05
CA THR A 58 -13.90 -18.49 44.19
C THR A 58 -12.38 -18.36 44.27
N SER A 59 -11.65 -18.61 43.18
CA SER A 59 -10.18 -18.46 43.12
C SER A 59 -9.68 -17.04 43.43
N VAL A 60 -10.49 -15.99 43.20
CA VAL A 60 -10.13 -14.61 43.58
C VAL A 60 -10.43 -14.36 45.05
N LYS A 61 -11.58 -14.81 45.55
CA LYS A 61 -11.96 -14.74 46.97
C LYS A 61 -10.94 -15.47 47.87
N GLU A 62 -10.44 -16.60 47.40
CA GLU A 62 -9.42 -17.42 48.07
C GLU A 62 -7.97 -17.00 47.74
N LYS A 63 -7.77 -15.88 47.03
CA LYS A 63 -6.47 -15.33 46.58
C LYS A 63 -5.61 -16.24 45.69
N LYS A 64 -6.13 -17.38 45.22
CA LYS A 64 -5.47 -18.39 44.36
C LYS A 64 -5.26 -17.93 42.91
N CYS A 65 -4.71 -16.73 42.72
CA CYS A 65 -4.51 -16.09 41.42
C CYS A 65 -3.70 -16.98 40.44
N GLU A 66 -2.75 -17.75 40.97
CA GLU A 66 -1.87 -18.64 40.24
C GLU A 66 -2.57 -19.92 39.72
N GLU A 67 -3.85 -20.17 39.99
CA GLU A 67 -4.62 -21.24 39.31
C GLU A 67 -4.81 -20.93 37.81
N CYS A 68 -5.10 -19.66 37.49
CA CYS A 68 -5.33 -19.20 36.13
C CYS A 68 -4.14 -18.44 35.52
N HIS A 69 -3.43 -17.66 36.34
CA HIS A 69 -2.33 -16.82 35.89
C HIS A 69 -0.95 -17.47 36.09
N LEU A 70 0.02 -17.04 35.30
CA LEU A 70 1.44 -17.23 35.59
C LEU A 70 1.97 -15.96 36.27
N ARG A 71 2.78 -16.09 37.33
CA ARG A 71 3.44 -14.93 37.95
C ARG A 71 4.31 -14.21 36.91
N HIS A 72 4.16 -12.90 36.83
CA HIS A 72 5.08 -12.01 36.11
C HIS A 72 5.86 -11.15 37.11
N GLY A 73 7.06 -10.73 36.72
CA GLY A 73 7.87 -9.77 37.48
C GLY A 73 7.50 -8.33 37.14
N ILE A 74 8.53 -7.49 37.01
CA ILE A 74 8.44 -6.06 36.64
C ILE A 74 7.74 -5.86 35.28
N VAL A 75 7.89 -6.80 34.35
CA VAL A 75 7.24 -6.76 33.03
C VAL A 75 5.79 -7.24 33.16
N ALA A 76 4.85 -6.29 33.29
CA ALA A 76 3.41 -6.55 33.41
C ALA A 76 2.78 -7.02 32.08
N LYS A 77 2.94 -8.31 31.77
CA LYS A 77 2.24 -8.99 30.66
C LYS A 77 1.14 -9.89 31.22
N LEU A 78 -0.05 -9.86 30.61
CA LEU A 78 -1.09 -10.83 30.91
C LEU A 78 -0.63 -12.22 30.47
N LEU A 79 -0.31 -13.08 31.44
CA LEU A 79 0.09 -14.47 31.23
C LEU A 79 -0.95 -15.38 31.90
N LEU A 80 -1.54 -16.27 31.11
CA LEU A 80 -2.47 -17.31 31.58
C LEU A 80 -1.82 -18.68 31.43
N LYS A 81 -2.17 -19.63 32.31
CA LYS A 81 -1.70 -21.03 32.26
C LYS A 81 -2.22 -21.82 31.05
N LYS A 82 -3.32 -21.36 30.43
CA LYS A 82 -3.96 -21.89 29.22
C LYS A 82 -4.60 -20.73 28.46
N GLU A 83 -4.75 -20.87 27.14
CA GLU A 83 -5.28 -19.78 26.29
C GLU A 83 -6.81 -19.82 26.16
N GLY A 84 -7.42 -18.63 26.07
CA GLY A 84 -8.87 -18.45 25.92
C GLY A 84 -9.67 -19.22 26.98
N ASN A 85 -10.82 -19.80 26.57
CA ASN A 85 -11.66 -20.60 27.45
C ASN A 85 -10.98 -21.86 28.03
N GLN A 86 -9.81 -22.30 27.55
CA GLN A 86 -9.16 -23.50 28.08
C GLN A 86 -8.70 -23.31 29.54
N VAL A 87 -8.50 -22.06 29.99
CA VAL A 87 -8.23 -21.75 31.41
C VAL A 87 -9.50 -21.84 32.29
N CYS A 88 -10.68 -21.83 31.69
CA CYS A 88 -11.95 -22.03 32.38
C CYS A 88 -12.31 -23.51 32.48
N TYR A 89 -12.05 -24.28 31.42
CA TYR A 89 -12.40 -25.71 31.35
C TYR A 89 -11.59 -26.62 32.28
N THR A 90 -10.54 -26.12 32.92
CA THR A 90 -9.83 -26.81 34.03
C THR A 90 -10.74 -27.05 35.24
N CYS A 91 -11.71 -26.17 35.48
CA CYS A 91 -12.65 -26.25 36.61
C CYS A 91 -14.12 -26.36 36.15
N HIS A 92 -14.46 -25.82 34.97
CA HIS A 92 -15.81 -25.79 34.42
C HIS A 92 -15.98 -26.79 33.27
N ALA A 93 -16.38 -28.02 33.60
CA ALA A 93 -16.71 -29.04 32.59
C ALA A 93 -17.82 -28.53 31.64
N LYS A 94 -17.62 -28.71 30.33
CA LYS A 94 -18.45 -28.09 29.27
C LYS A 94 -19.92 -28.51 29.36
N GLU A 95 -20.16 -29.71 29.83
CA GLU A 95 -21.45 -30.36 30.00
C GLU A 95 -22.23 -29.68 31.14
N LYS A 96 -21.55 -29.39 32.25
CA LYS A 96 -22.13 -28.70 33.42
C LYS A 96 -22.45 -27.23 33.15
N ILE A 97 -21.80 -26.61 32.16
CA ILE A 97 -22.07 -25.23 31.72
C ILE A 97 -22.92 -25.15 30.44
N GLY A 98 -23.47 -26.26 29.96
CA GLY A 98 -24.40 -26.26 28.81
C GLY A 98 -23.75 -25.86 27.48
N LEU A 99 -22.55 -26.38 27.18
CA LEU A 99 -21.86 -26.27 25.89
C LEU A 99 -21.86 -27.60 25.10
N ASN A 100 -22.66 -28.57 25.52
CA ASN A 100 -22.71 -29.94 24.99
C ASN A 100 -23.86 -30.21 24.00
N LYS A 101 -24.67 -29.21 23.63
CA LYS A 101 -25.78 -29.35 22.68
C LYS A 101 -25.40 -28.91 21.26
N ALA A 102 -26.14 -29.40 20.27
CA ALA A 102 -25.79 -29.29 18.84
C ALA A 102 -25.56 -27.84 18.35
N ASN A 103 -26.40 -26.89 18.78
CA ASN A 103 -26.30 -25.48 18.42
C ASN A 103 -25.65 -24.67 19.54
N VAL A 104 -24.31 -24.56 19.54
CA VAL A 104 -23.57 -23.66 20.44
C VAL A 104 -23.60 -22.21 19.94
N HIS A 105 -23.75 -21.25 20.85
CA HIS A 105 -23.77 -19.82 20.57
C HIS A 105 -22.41 -19.33 20.00
N ALA A 106 -22.44 -18.52 18.93
CA ALA A 106 -21.26 -18.15 18.15
C ALA A 106 -20.07 -17.55 18.95
N PRO A 107 -20.25 -16.64 19.93
CA PRO A 107 -19.14 -16.13 20.75
C PRO A 107 -18.41 -17.21 21.57
N LEU A 108 -19.12 -18.30 21.89
CA LEU A 108 -18.60 -19.41 22.70
C LEU A 108 -17.87 -20.44 21.82
N LYS A 109 -18.33 -20.63 20.56
CA LYS A 109 -17.58 -21.39 19.54
C LYS A 109 -16.18 -20.81 19.28
N VAL A 110 -16.02 -19.49 19.33
CA VAL A 110 -14.71 -18.81 19.20
C VAL A 110 -13.98 -18.58 20.53
N GLY A 111 -14.38 -19.26 21.60
CA GLY A 111 -13.62 -19.33 22.85
C GLY A 111 -13.60 -18.05 23.70
N LYS A 112 -14.68 -17.26 23.69
CA LYS A 112 -14.76 -15.96 24.38
C LYS A 112 -15.84 -15.88 25.47
N CYS A 113 -15.79 -16.76 26.49
CA CYS A 113 -16.69 -16.64 27.66
C CYS A 113 -16.53 -15.28 28.38
N SER A 114 -15.31 -14.74 28.39
CA SER A 114 -15.00 -13.43 28.97
C SER A 114 -15.55 -12.23 28.17
N THR A 115 -16.31 -12.44 27.09
CA THR A 115 -17.16 -11.39 26.51
C THR A 115 -18.32 -11.08 27.46
N CYS A 116 -19.12 -12.09 27.84
CA CYS A 116 -20.32 -11.92 28.66
C CYS A 116 -20.05 -11.98 30.17
N HIS A 117 -19.06 -12.76 30.61
CA HIS A 117 -18.69 -12.92 32.02
C HIS A 117 -17.43 -12.12 32.38
N ASN A 118 -17.29 -11.75 33.65
CA ASN A 118 -16.04 -11.31 34.25
C ASN A 118 -15.42 -12.46 35.03
N SER A 119 -14.17 -12.85 34.72
CA SER A 119 -13.48 -13.96 35.37
C SER A 119 -13.10 -13.69 36.84
N HIS A 120 -13.24 -12.46 37.33
CA HIS A 120 -12.78 -12.06 38.66
C HIS A 120 -13.93 -11.77 39.63
N ALA A 121 -14.77 -10.79 39.30
CA ALA A 121 -15.97 -10.45 40.06
C ALA A 121 -16.97 -9.64 39.22
N SER A 122 -18.22 -9.56 39.66
CA SER A 122 -19.25 -8.68 39.12
C SER A 122 -20.27 -8.27 40.19
N GLN A 123 -21.03 -7.21 39.93
CA GLN A 123 -22.23 -6.87 40.71
C GLN A 123 -23.43 -7.77 40.36
N TYR A 124 -23.38 -8.49 39.24
CA TYR A 124 -24.49 -9.31 38.73
C TYR A 124 -24.26 -10.82 38.94
N PRO A 125 -25.34 -11.62 39.11
CA PRO A 125 -25.26 -13.08 39.26
C PRO A 125 -24.50 -13.77 38.13
N HIS A 126 -23.96 -14.95 38.42
CA HIS A 126 -23.14 -15.77 37.49
C HIS A 126 -21.97 -15.00 36.85
N LEU A 127 -21.49 -13.95 37.52
CA LEU A 127 -20.40 -13.07 37.08
C LEU A 127 -20.67 -12.37 35.72
N LEU A 128 -21.93 -12.21 35.32
CA LEU A 128 -22.29 -11.49 34.08
C LEU A 128 -21.82 -10.04 34.15
N LYS A 129 -21.42 -9.44 33.01
CA LYS A 129 -20.95 -8.04 32.97
C LYS A 129 -22.06 -6.99 33.00
N ALA A 130 -23.29 -7.38 32.74
CA ALA A 130 -24.47 -6.51 32.75
C ALA A 130 -25.70 -7.31 33.18
N GLU A 131 -26.76 -6.61 33.58
CA GLU A 131 -27.98 -7.21 34.11
C GLU A 131 -28.95 -7.69 33.02
N GLY A 132 -29.59 -8.85 33.24
CA GLY A 132 -30.64 -9.38 32.37
C GLY A 132 -30.30 -9.32 30.88
N SER A 133 -31.23 -8.81 30.07
CA SER A 133 -31.06 -8.66 28.61
C SER A 133 -29.92 -7.71 28.20
N ALA A 134 -29.44 -6.82 29.09
CA ALA A 134 -28.38 -5.86 28.75
C ALA A 134 -27.02 -6.53 28.49
N VAL A 135 -26.80 -7.79 28.94
CA VAL A 135 -25.62 -8.56 28.53
C VAL A 135 -25.70 -9.01 27.07
N CYS A 136 -26.91 -9.27 26.55
CA CYS A 136 -27.13 -9.58 25.14
C CYS A 136 -26.90 -8.33 24.26
N TYR A 137 -27.33 -7.17 24.74
CA TYR A 137 -27.19 -5.90 24.00
C TYR A 137 -25.74 -5.39 23.87
N GLN A 138 -24.75 -6.08 24.44
CA GLN A 138 -23.32 -5.84 24.16
C GLN A 138 -22.89 -6.35 22.76
N CYS A 139 -23.74 -7.14 22.09
CA CYS A 139 -23.50 -7.63 20.72
C CYS A 139 -24.76 -7.54 19.82
N HIS A 140 -25.96 -7.51 20.40
CA HIS A 140 -27.22 -7.34 19.69
C HIS A 140 -27.70 -5.88 19.78
N LYS A 141 -28.17 -5.30 18.67
CA LYS A 141 -28.74 -3.94 18.67
C LYS A 141 -30.03 -3.92 19.49
N LYS A 142 -30.13 -3.03 20.48
CA LYS A 142 -31.27 -2.94 21.41
C LYS A 142 -32.56 -2.54 20.67
N GLU A 143 -32.41 -1.73 19.63
CA GLU A 143 -33.45 -1.13 18.80
C GLU A 143 -34.27 -2.18 18.04
N ASP A 144 -33.67 -3.34 17.72
CA ASP A 144 -34.35 -4.45 17.02
C ASP A 144 -35.34 -5.20 17.94
N TYR A 145 -35.20 -5.08 19.26
CA TYR A 145 -36.00 -5.76 20.28
C TYR A 145 -36.96 -4.81 21.02
N GLU A 146 -36.83 -3.50 20.83
CA GLU A 146 -37.62 -2.46 21.49
C GLU A 146 -38.38 -1.57 20.48
N LYS A 147 -38.84 -2.17 19.37
CA LYS A 147 -39.76 -1.52 18.41
C LYS A 147 -41.14 -1.25 19.07
N LYS A 148 -41.94 -0.36 18.47
CA LYS A 148 -43.24 0.16 18.96
C LYS A 148 -44.12 -0.82 19.75
N ASN A 149 -44.24 -2.07 19.31
CA ASN A 149 -44.96 -3.13 19.98
C ASN A 149 -43.94 -4.19 20.44
N VAL A 150 -43.60 -4.22 21.73
CA VAL A 150 -42.70 -5.24 22.31
C VAL A 150 -43.50 -6.43 22.84
N HIS A 151 -43.02 -7.65 22.58
CA HIS A 151 -43.62 -8.87 23.09
C HIS A 151 -43.48 -8.93 24.61
N GLN A 152 -44.61 -9.05 25.33
CA GLN A 152 -44.67 -8.85 26.77
C GLN A 152 -43.77 -9.79 27.60
N VAL A 153 -43.44 -10.97 27.07
CA VAL A 153 -42.51 -11.90 27.74
C VAL A 153 -41.07 -11.35 27.78
N LEU A 154 -40.63 -10.58 26.77
CA LEU A 154 -39.30 -9.93 26.78
C LEU A 154 -39.20 -8.86 27.87
N LEU A 155 -40.31 -8.20 28.22
CA LEU A 155 -40.34 -7.18 29.27
C LEU A 155 -40.36 -7.78 30.68
N LYS A 156 -40.87 -9.01 30.85
CA LYS A 156 -41.04 -9.67 32.15
C LYS A 156 -39.92 -10.68 32.49
N GLU A 157 -39.48 -11.43 31.49
CA GLU A 157 -38.57 -12.58 31.64
C GLU A 157 -37.30 -12.46 30.75
N GLY A 158 -37.24 -11.43 29.90
CA GLY A 158 -36.11 -11.15 29.02
C GLY A 158 -35.91 -12.18 27.92
N CYS A 159 -34.75 -12.09 27.24
CA CYS A 159 -34.37 -13.04 26.18
C CYS A 159 -34.33 -14.50 26.68
N GLY A 160 -34.07 -14.68 27.98
CA GLY A 160 -33.97 -15.97 28.65
C GLY A 160 -35.30 -16.74 28.75
N ALA A 161 -36.46 -16.12 28.49
CA ALA A 161 -37.73 -16.84 28.40
C ALA A 161 -37.70 -17.88 27.27
N CYS A 162 -37.26 -17.47 26.09
CA CYS A 162 -37.29 -18.26 24.86
C CYS A 162 -35.94 -18.91 24.52
N HIS A 163 -34.80 -18.29 24.88
CA HIS A 163 -33.47 -18.72 24.45
C HIS A 163 -32.63 -19.35 25.57
N ALA A 164 -31.70 -20.23 25.18
CA ALA A 164 -30.63 -20.76 26.02
C ALA A 164 -29.30 -20.08 25.65
N SER A 165 -28.71 -19.32 26.60
CA SER A 165 -27.60 -18.39 26.33
C SER A 165 -26.30 -19.04 25.82
N HIS A 166 -26.11 -20.35 26.05
CA HIS A 166 -24.88 -21.09 25.74
C HIS A 166 -25.02 -22.07 24.57
N SER A 167 -25.92 -23.04 24.67
CA SER A 167 -26.25 -23.94 23.57
C SER A 167 -27.69 -24.47 23.68
N SER A 168 -28.25 -24.89 22.55
CA SER A 168 -29.49 -25.67 22.51
C SER A 168 -29.41 -26.78 21.46
N ASP A 169 -30.30 -27.75 21.52
CA ASP A 169 -30.49 -28.73 20.45
C ASP A 169 -31.24 -28.09 19.28
N GLU A 170 -32.02 -27.05 19.56
CA GLU A 170 -32.79 -26.26 18.60
C GLU A 170 -31.96 -25.19 17.88
N LYS A 171 -32.35 -24.92 16.63
CA LYS A 171 -31.83 -23.79 15.85
C LYS A 171 -32.18 -22.47 16.55
N ARG A 172 -31.36 -21.43 16.32
CA ARG A 172 -31.49 -20.09 16.95
C ARG A 172 -31.47 -20.12 18.50
N LEU A 173 -30.92 -21.17 19.11
CA LEU A 173 -30.79 -21.33 20.57
C LEU A 173 -32.14 -21.36 21.33
N LEU A 174 -33.24 -21.73 20.68
CA LEU A 174 -34.55 -21.82 21.34
C LEU A 174 -34.56 -22.91 22.43
N LYS A 175 -35.32 -22.73 23.52
CA LYS A 175 -35.43 -23.72 24.60
C LYS A 175 -36.27 -24.96 24.23
N LYS A 176 -37.13 -24.85 23.22
CA LYS A 176 -37.99 -25.90 22.63
C LYS A 176 -38.22 -25.58 21.15
N ALA A 177 -38.65 -26.57 20.37
CA ALA A 177 -39.05 -26.40 18.97
C ALA A 177 -40.06 -25.24 18.79
N GLU A 178 -39.94 -24.50 17.69
CA GLU A 178 -40.63 -23.23 17.44
C GLU A 178 -42.15 -23.25 17.78
N PRO A 179 -42.98 -24.18 17.28
CA PRO A 179 -44.40 -24.23 17.64
C PRO A 179 -44.64 -24.58 19.12
N ALA A 180 -43.95 -25.59 19.64
CA ALA A 180 -44.11 -26.05 21.03
C ALA A 180 -43.63 -25.02 22.07
N LEU A 181 -42.73 -24.11 21.69
CA LEU A 181 -42.32 -22.97 22.50
C LEU A 181 -43.41 -21.90 22.55
N CYS A 182 -43.96 -21.53 21.38
CA CYS A 182 -45.03 -20.54 21.30
C CYS A 182 -46.33 -21.04 21.93
N LEU A 183 -46.78 -22.26 21.62
CA LEU A 183 -48.00 -22.87 22.16
C LEU A 183 -47.94 -23.14 23.67
N GLY A 184 -46.74 -23.16 24.27
CA GLY A 184 -46.57 -23.19 25.72
C GLY A 184 -47.09 -21.94 26.45
N CYS A 185 -47.35 -20.84 25.73
CA CYS A 185 -47.97 -19.62 26.24
C CYS A 185 -49.20 -19.17 25.42
N HIS A 186 -49.27 -19.53 24.13
CA HIS A 186 -50.34 -19.17 23.21
C HIS A 186 -51.27 -20.35 22.94
N ASP A 187 -52.38 -20.40 23.66
CA ASP A 187 -53.42 -21.42 23.50
C ASP A 187 -54.17 -21.29 22.16
N SER A 188 -53.91 -22.22 21.23
CA SER A 188 -54.51 -22.29 19.90
C SER A 188 -55.92 -22.90 19.87
N SER A 189 -56.39 -23.51 20.97
CA SER A 189 -57.74 -24.07 21.02
C SER A 189 -58.82 -22.98 20.98
N LYS A 190 -58.50 -21.80 21.53
CA LYS A 190 -59.39 -20.65 21.71
C LYS A 190 -59.96 -20.15 20.37
N ALA A 191 -61.28 -19.93 20.36
CA ALA A 191 -61.99 -19.37 19.20
C ALA A 191 -61.43 -18.00 18.75
N SER A 192 -60.91 -17.18 19.69
CA SER A 192 -60.25 -15.92 19.37
C SER A 192 -58.91 -16.10 18.63
N PHE A 193 -58.14 -17.16 18.93
CA PHE A 193 -56.93 -17.51 18.18
C PHE A 193 -57.29 -17.99 16.78
N LYS A 194 -58.26 -18.90 16.65
CA LYS A 194 -58.71 -19.43 15.35
C LYS A 194 -59.24 -18.33 14.44
N LYS A 195 -60.14 -17.48 14.96
CA LYS A 195 -60.69 -16.32 14.23
C LYS A 195 -59.61 -15.31 13.82
N ALA A 196 -58.56 -15.12 14.63
CA ALA A 196 -57.46 -14.21 14.29
C ALA A 196 -56.59 -14.70 13.11
N HIS A 197 -56.68 -15.98 12.74
CA HIS A 197 -55.94 -16.60 11.63
C HIS A 197 -56.86 -17.16 10.54
N GLY A 198 -58.06 -16.59 10.36
CA GLY A 198 -59.02 -17.01 9.32
C GLY A 198 -59.57 -18.44 9.49
N ASN A 199 -59.45 -19.01 10.70
CA ASN A 199 -59.71 -20.42 11.03
C ASN A 199 -58.79 -21.46 10.36
N TYR A 200 -57.66 -21.04 9.76
CA TYR A 200 -56.67 -21.98 9.22
C TYR A 200 -55.87 -22.66 10.36
N PRO A 201 -55.45 -23.94 10.20
CA PRO A 201 -54.73 -24.71 11.22
C PRO A 201 -53.24 -24.31 11.30
N VAL A 202 -52.98 -23.09 11.77
CA VAL A 202 -51.63 -22.49 11.85
C VAL A 202 -50.80 -22.98 13.04
N GLU A 203 -51.38 -23.72 13.97
CA GLU A 203 -50.71 -24.23 15.18
C GLU A 203 -49.60 -25.25 14.86
N GLY A 204 -49.68 -25.96 13.74
CA GLY A 204 -48.60 -26.81 13.22
C GLY A 204 -47.54 -26.05 12.40
N GLN A 205 -47.74 -24.76 12.16
CA GLN A 205 -46.93 -23.95 11.26
C GLN A 205 -45.90 -23.08 12.00
N ARG A 206 -44.98 -22.49 11.24
CA ARG A 206 -43.90 -21.66 11.79
C ARG A 206 -44.39 -20.25 12.09
N CYS A 207 -44.68 -19.96 13.36
CA CYS A 207 -45.12 -18.66 13.85
C CYS A 207 -44.21 -17.50 13.40
N THR A 208 -42.89 -17.73 13.36
CA THR A 208 -41.88 -16.74 12.89
C THR A 208 -41.83 -16.57 11.37
N GLY A 209 -42.73 -17.23 10.63
CA GLY A 209 -43.06 -16.90 9.24
C GLY A 209 -43.76 -15.55 9.12
N CYS A 210 -44.83 -15.34 9.88
CA CYS A 210 -45.68 -14.15 9.81
C CYS A 210 -45.47 -13.14 10.94
N HIS A 211 -44.93 -13.57 12.10
CA HIS A 211 -44.70 -12.72 13.26
C HIS A 211 -43.20 -12.50 13.56
N ASN A 212 -42.88 -11.38 14.20
CA ASN A 212 -41.61 -11.15 14.88
C ASN A 212 -41.80 -11.45 16.39
N PRO A 213 -41.16 -12.49 16.95
CA PRO A 213 -41.43 -12.93 18.34
C PRO A 213 -40.84 -11.99 19.41
N HIS A 214 -40.11 -10.94 19.01
CA HIS A 214 -39.46 -9.99 19.92
C HIS A 214 -40.21 -8.65 19.96
N SER A 215 -40.27 -7.95 18.82
CA SER A 215 -40.96 -6.66 18.70
C SER A 215 -41.29 -6.33 17.25
N SER A 216 -42.28 -5.47 17.03
CA SER A 216 -42.60 -4.97 15.69
C SER A 216 -43.13 -3.54 15.70
N VAL A 217 -43.03 -2.88 14.55
CA VAL A 217 -43.77 -1.64 14.25
C VAL A 217 -45.28 -1.90 14.06
N GLN A 218 -45.66 -3.11 13.65
CA GLN A 218 -47.06 -3.51 13.45
C GLN A 218 -47.69 -4.10 14.72
N GLY A 219 -49.02 -3.96 14.83
CA GLY A 219 -49.81 -4.63 15.86
C GLY A 219 -49.82 -6.16 15.71
N LYS A 220 -50.25 -6.88 16.75
CA LYS A 220 -50.23 -8.35 16.83
C LYS A 220 -48.84 -8.99 16.60
N LEU A 221 -47.76 -8.20 16.69
CA LEU A 221 -46.38 -8.61 16.39
C LEU A 221 -46.18 -9.19 14.98
N LEU A 222 -47.04 -8.85 14.00
CA LEU A 222 -46.78 -9.16 12.60
C LEU A 222 -45.49 -8.48 12.14
N LYS A 223 -44.78 -9.00 11.13
CA LYS A 223 -43.51 -8.41 10.67
C LYS A 223 -43.67 -7.00 10.06
N GLN A 224 -42.56 -6.32 9.81
CA GLN A 224 -42.56 -4.94 9.29
C GLN A 224 -43.34 -4.76 7.97
N SER A 225 -43.27 -5.72 7.05
CA SER A 225 -44.06 -5.77 5.81
C SER A 225 -44.92 -7.04 5.82
N VAL A 226 -46.22 -6.90 5.51
CA VAL A 226 -47.21 -7.99 5.52
C VAL A 226 -48.06 -7.86 4.27
N HIS A 227 -48.38 -8.99 3.64
CA HIS A 227 -49.23 -9.02 2.46
C HIS A 227 -50.70 -8.84 2.85
N ASN A 228 -51.50 -8.13 2.04
CA ASN A 228 -52.87 -7.76 2.43
C ASN A 228 -53.76 -8.95 2.83
N PRO A 229 -53.78 -10.09 2.11
CA PRO A 229 -54.44 -11.32 2.54
C PRO A 229 -54.10 -11.79 3.96
N VAL A 230 -52.84 -11.64 4.41
CA VAL A 230 -52.42 -12.02 5.78
C VAL A 230 -52.84 -10.97 6.81
N ALA A 231 -52.84 -9.69 6.45
CA ALA A 231 -53.30 -8.61 7.32
C ALA A 231 -54.83 -8.65 7.56
N THR A 232 -55.61 -9.07 6.56
CA THR A 232 -57.08 -9.21 6.62
C THR A 232 -57.56 -10.61 6.98
N ALA A 233 -56.66 -11.61 7.01
CA ALA A 233 -56.95 -13.04 7.12
C ALA A 233 -57.77 -13.65 5.96
N GLY A 234 -57.83 -12.97 4.81
CA GLY A 234 -58.40 -13.48 3.55
C GLY A 234 -57.45 -14.43 2.81
N CYS A 235 -57.03 -15.51 3.46
CA CYS A 235 -56.08 -16.49 2.92
C CYS A 235 -56.66 -17.26 1.72
N ASP A 236 -57.98 -17.41 1.66
CA ASP A 236 -58.78 -18.10 0.64
C ASP A 236 -58.65 -17.49 -0.77
N GLY A 237 -58.19 -16.24 -0.88
CA GLY A 237 -57.79 -15.66 -2.18
C GLY A 237 -56.56 -16.33 -2.82
N CYS A 238 -55.76 -17.06 -2.04
CA CYS A 238 -54.57 -17.78 -2.51
C CYS A 238 -54.57 -19.29 -2.18
N HIS A 239 -55.31 -19.68 -1.14
CA HIS A 239 -55.27 -21.00 -0.54
C HIS A 239 -56.62 -21.73 -0.60
N ASN A 240 -56.59 -23.05 -0.43
CA ASN A 240 -57.80 -23.85 -0.25
C ASN A 240 -58.53 -23.45 1.04
N ALA A 241 -59.85 -23.66 1.10
CA ALA A 241 -60.66 -23.33 2.27
C ALA A 241 -60.10 -23.92 3.59
N PRO A 242 -60.29 -23.27 4.75
CA PRO A 242 -59.75 -23.75 6.03
C PRO A 242 -60.27 -25.13 6.47
N THR A 243 -61.37 -25.59 5.88
CA THR A 243 -61.99 -26.92 6.10
C THR A 243 -61.62 -27.96 5.04
N ASP A 244 -60.78 -27.62 4.07
CA ASP A 244 -60.29 -28.56 3.05
C ASP A 244 -59.35 -29.62 3.65
N ALA A 245 -59.13 -30.73 2.94
CA ALA A 245 -58.14 -31.75 3.33
C ALA A 245 -56.69 -31.23 3.27
N LYS A 246 -56.42 -30.16 2.52
CA LYS A 246 -55.12 -29.50 2.38
C LYS A 246 -55.29 -27.97 2.38
N PRO A 247 -55.64 -27.32 3.51
CA PRO A 247 -55.95 -25.88 3.55
C PRO A 247 -54.83 -24.99 3.00
N PHE A 248 -53.56 -25.31 3.30
CA PHE A 248 -52.40 -24.56 2.78
C PHE A 248 -51.98 -24.97 1.36
N GLY A 249 -52.77 -25.79 0.65
CA GLY A 249 -52.68 -25.93 -0.80
C GLY A 249 -52.97 -24.59 -1.48
N VAL A 250 -52.43 -24.38 -2.68
CA VAL A 250 -52.63 -23.13 -3.45
C VAL A 250 -53.58 -23.36 -4.61
N THR A 251 -54.42 -22.36 -4.90
CA THR A 251 -55.47 -22.43 -5.93
C THR A 251 -54.93 -22.39 -7.36
N GLN A 252 -53.76 -21.78 -7.57
CA GLN A 252 -53.02 -21.73 -8.84
C GLN A 252 -51.52 -21.91 -8.60
N LYS A 253 -50.72 -22.13 -9.65
CA LYS A 253 -49.27 -22.41 -9.53
C LYS A 253 -48.40 -21.19 -9.88
N GLY A 254 -47.27 -21.07 -9.19
CA GLY A 254 -46.23 -20.09 -9.54
C GLY A 254 -46.73 -18.65 -9.59
N GLY A 255 -46.22 -17.87 -10.56
CA GLY A 255 -46.56 -16.47 -10.73
C GLY A 255 -47.96 -16.20 -11.26
N GLU A 256 -48.67 -17.19 -11.83
CA GLU A 256 -50.07 -17.06 -12.27
C GLU A 256 -50.95 -16.63 -11.08
N LEU A 257 -50.74 -17.27 -9.93
CA LEU A 257 -51.44 -16.96 -8.68
C LEU A 257 -51.26 -15.48 -8.28
N CYS A 258 -50.06 -14.93 -8.45
CA CYS A 258 -49.78 -13.52 -8.19
C CYS A 258 -50.41 -12.59 -9.23
N ALA A 259 -50.46 -13.01 -10.50
CA ALA A 259 -50.94 -12.19 -11.62
C ALA A 259 -52.43 -11.83 -11.52
N ASN A 260 -53.24 -12.60 -10.79
CA ASN A 260 -54.65 -12.27 -10.50
C ASN A 260 -54.82 -10.88 -9.82
N CYS A 261 -53.80 -10.44 -9.06
CA CYS A 261 -53.81 -9.16 -8.33
C CYS A 261 -52.67 -8.21 -8.73
N HIS A 262 -51.58 -8.73 -9.31
CA HIS A 262 -50.38 -7.96 -9.65
C HIS A 262 -50.14 -7.93 -11.17
N ASP A 263 -50.63 -6.88 -11.83
CA ASP A 263 -50.40 -6.66 -13.26
C ASP A 263 -48.90 -6.48 -13.57
N ALA A 264 -48.38 -7.37 -14.41
CA ALA A 264 -47.00 -7.35 -14.87
C ALA A 264 -46.66 -6.09 -15.70
N LYS A 265 -47.62 -5.49 -16.42
CA LYS A 265 -47.38 -4.26 -17.21
C LYS A 265 -47.09 -3.07 -16.28
N THR A 266 -47.89 -2.90 -15.23
CA THR A 266 -47.68 -1.91 -14.17
C THR A 266 -46.35 -2.13 -13.44
N MET A 267 -45.97 -3.38 -13.16
CA MET A 267 -44.69 -3.70 -12.53
C MET A 267 -43.45 -3.51 -13.44
N LYS A 268 -43.63 -3.64 -14.77
CA LYS A 268 -42.63 -3.40 -15.81
C LYS A 268 -42.45 -1.91 -16.12
N GLY A 269 -43.53 -1.13 -16.08
CA GLY A 269 -43.55 0.29 -16.41
C GLY A 269 -42.99 0.55 -17.81
N ASN A 270 -42.09 1.53 -17.94
CA ASN A 270 -41.40 1.84 -19.20
C ASN A 270 -40.19 0.94 -19.52
N GLY A 271 -40.01 -0.18 -18.82
CA GLY A 271 -38.89 -1.09 -19.06
C GLY A 271 -39.09 -1.96 -20.30
N THR A 272 -38.14 -1.93 -21.23
CA THR A 272 -38.11 -2.80 -22.43
C THR A 272 -37.30 -4.07 -22.19
N VAL A 273 -36.22 -3.97 -21.40
CA VAL A 273 -35.36 -5.08 -20.97
C VAL A 273 -35.89 -5.62 -19.65
N GLU A 274 -36.48 -6.82 -19.68
CA GLU A 274 -36.95 -7.54 -18.49
C GLU A 274 -35.81 -8.29 -17.79
N HIS A 275 -35.90 -8.41 -16.47
CA HIS A 275 -35.02 -9.23 -15.65
C HIS A 275 -35.47 -10.70 -15.73
N SER A 276 -34.54 -11.65 -15.90
CA SER A 276 -34.88 -13.05 -16.17
C SER A 276 -35.87 -13.68 -15.17
N PRO A 277 -35.72 -13.53 -13.84
CA PRO A 277 -36.67 -14.11 -12.88
C PRO A 277 -38.05 -13.45 -12.94
N PHE A 278 -38.11 -12.14 -13.23
CA PHE A 278 -39.38 -11.43 -13.44
C PHE A 278 -40.08 -11.91 -14.71
N LYS A 279 -39.34 -12.10 -15.80
CA LYS A 279 -39.86 -12.67 -17.06
C LYS A 279 -40.34 -14.12 -16.92
N ALA A 280 -39.66 -14.90 -16.08
CA ALA A 280 -40.06 -16.27 -15.73
C ALA A 280 -41.17 -16.35 -14.65
N ALA A 281 -41.68 -15.19 -14.20
CA ALA A 281 -42.68 -15.06 -13.14
C ALA A 281 -42.28 -15.72 -11.79
N GLU A 282 -40.97 -15.81 -11.52
CA GLU A 282 -40.36 -16.38 -10.32
C GLU A 282 -40.42 -15.42 -9.12
N CYS A 283 -41.56 -14.77 -8.88
CA CYS A 283 -41.73 -13.72 -7.85
C CYS A 283 -41.21 -14.14 -6.46
N LEU A 284 -41.33 -15.43 -6.14
CA LEU A 284 -40.90 -16.05 -4.88
C LEU A 284 -39.37 -16.19 -4.72
N SER A 285 -38.57 -15.92 -5.76
CA SER A 285 -37.11 -15.84 -5.64
C SER A 285 -36.66 -14.54 -4.97
N CYS A 286 -37.53 -13.52 -4.92
CA CYS A 286 -37.22 -12.21 -4.35
C CYS A 286 -38.22 -11.72 -3.29
N HIS A 287 -39.46 -12.21 -3.29
CA HIS A 287 -40.53 -11.78 -2.37
C HIS A 287 -41.12 -12.93 -1.55
N ASN A 288 -41.48 -12.63 -0.29
CA ASN A 288 -42.28 -13.49 0.56
C ASN A 288 -43.78 -13.19 0.35
N PRO A 289 -44.63 -14.17 0.02
CA PRO A 289 -46.05 -13.90 -0.28
C PRO A 289 -46.90 -13.63 0.98
N HIS A 290 -46.31 -13.72 2.18
CA HIS A 290 -46.99 -13.57 3.45
C HIS A 290 -46.49 -12.38 4.26
N ALA A 291 -45.21 -12.37 4.66
CA ALA A 291 -44.62 -11.33 5.50
C ALA A 291 -43.08 -11.32 5.47
N SER A 292 -42.47 -10.15 5.68
CA SER A 292 -41.03 -9.96 5.82
C SER A 292 -40.68 -8.84 6.81
N GLU A 293 -39.46 -8.88 7.36
CA GLU A 293 -38.87 -7.74 8.08
C GLU A 293 -38.46 -6.62 7.09
N HIS A 294 -38.31 -6.95 5.81
CA HIS A 294 -37.85 -6.04 4.77
C HIS A 294 -39.03 -5.40 4.01
N VAL A 295 -38.81 -4.21 3.46
CA VAL A 295 -39.83 -3.44 2.73
C VAL A 295 -40.33 -4.18 1.50
N LYS A 296 -41.58 -3.93 1.09
CA LYS A 296 -42.22 -4.55 -0.09
C LYS A 296 -42.08 -6.08 -0.11
N LEU A 297 -42.17 -6.71 1.07
CA LEU A 297 -42.08 -8.16 1.24
C LEU A 297 -40.78 -8.82 0.72
N GLN A 298 -39.69 -8.08 0.54
CA GLN A 298 -38.42 -8.64 0.05
C GLN A 298 -37.88 -9.75 0.97
N LEU A 299 -37.23 -10.78 0.41
CA LEU A 299 -36.65 -11.88 1.21
C LEU A 299 -35.43 -11.45 2.03
N GLU A 300 -34.67 -10.46 1.55
CA GLU A 300 -33.41 -9.98 2.09
C GLU A 300 -33.32 -8.45 1.96
N GLU A 301 -32.44 -7.80 2.74
CA GLU A 301 -32.35 -6.33 2.76
C GLU A 301 -31.47 -5.75 1.63
N GLY A 302 -32.02 -4.81 0.86
CA GLY A 302 -31.26 -3.98 -0.08
C GLY A 302 -30.46 -4.80 -1.09
N ASN A 303 -29.14 -4.58 -1.13
CA ASN A 303 -28.26 -5.28 -2.06
C ASN A 303 -28.12 -6.78 -1.77
N GLN A 304 -28.38 -7.25 -0.54
CA GLN A 304 -28.21 -8.68 -0.20
C GLN A 304 -29.19 -9.54 -1.02
N LEU A 305 -30.37 -9.01 -1.30
CA LEU A 305 -31.33 -9.61 -2.22
C LEU A 305 -30.73 -9.86 -3.61
N CYS A 306 -30.04 -8.87 -4.17
CA CYS A 306 -29.34 -9.00 -5.45
C CYS A 306 -28.15 -9.97 -5.35
N PHE A 307 -27.39 -9.91 -4.25
CA PHE A 307 -26.19 -10.74 -4.05
C PHE A 307 -26.48 -12.23 -3.83
N SER A 308 -27.72 -12.61 -3.49
CA SER A 308 -28.13 -14.02 -3.43
C SER A 308 -27.77 -14.79 -4.73
N CYS A 309 -28.00 -14.15 -5.88
CA CYS A 309 -27.62 -14.64 -7.21
C CYS A 309 -26.34 -13.96 -7.74
N HIS A 310 -26.20 -12.64 -7.59
CA HIS A 310 -25.05 -11.85 -8.07
C HIS A 310 -23.93 -11.79 -7.04
N GLN A 311 -23.46 -12.96 -6.59
CA GLN A 311 -22.46 -13.11 -5.54
C GLN A 311 -21.13 -12.45 -5.90
N ASP A 312 -20.79 -12.38 -7.19
CA ASP A 312 -19.61 -11.72 -7.75
C ASP A 312 -19.61 -10.19 -7.54
N LYS A 313 -20.76 -9.58 -7.20
CA LYS A 313 -20.90 -8.15 -6.87
C LYS A 313 -20.91 -7.87 -5.36
N SER A 314 -20.87 -8.90 -4.51
CA SER A 314 -20.91 -8.78 -3.03
C SER A 314 -19.58 -8.35 -2.40
N GLY A 315 -18.47 -8.41 -3.15
CA GLY A 315 -17.13 -8.15 -2.66
C GLY A 315 -16.90 -6.71 -2.19
N LYS A 316 -16.29 -6.55 -1.01
CA LYS A 316 -15.85 -5.23 -0.53
C LYS A 316 -14.61 -4.78 -1.32
N MET A 317 -14.71 -3.59 -1.91
CA MET A 317 -13.67 -2.96 -2.74
C MET A 317 -12.96 -1.86 -1.95
N VAL A 318 -11.65 -1.67 -2.15
CA VAL A 318 -10.87 -0.61 -1.48
C VAL A 318 -11.38 0.79 -1.87
N ALA A 319 -11.61 1.01 -3.17
CA ALA A 319 -12.35 2.15 -3.70
C ALA A 319 -13.77 1.71 -4.05
N GLY A 320 -14.59 1.46 -3.02
CA GLY A 320 -16.01 1.13 -3.16
C GLY A 320 -16.84 2.32 -3.64
N HIS A 321 -17.74 2.10 -4.60
CA HIS A 321 -18.59 3.17 -5.11
C HIS A 321 -19.72 3.50 -4.13
N GLY A 322 -19.80 4.77 -3.69
CA GLY A 322 -20.81 5.24 -2.74
C GLY A 322 -22.26 4.93 -3.14
N ALA A 323 -22.60 5.01 -4.43
CA ALA A 323 -23.94 4.70 -4.92
C ALA A 323 -24.33 3.22 -4.74
N VAL A 324 -23.35 2.31 -4.61
CA VAL A 324 -23.57 0.88 -4.32
C VAL A 324 -23.46 0.59 -2.82
N THR A 325 -22.52 1.20 -2.11
CA THR A 325 -22.26 0.93 -0.69
C THR A 325 -23.16 1.70 0.28
N THR A 326 -23.95 2.67 -0.18
CA THR A 326 -24.83 3.51 0.64
C THR A 326 -26.20 3.75 0.02
N GLY A 327 -27.16 4.22 0.84
CA GLY A 327 -28.46 4.71 0.36
C GLY A 327 -29.28 3.63 -0.35
N LYS A 328 -29.63 3.87 -1.62
CA LYS A 328 -30.44 2.96 -2.44
C LYS A 328 -29.63 1.79 -3.04
N GLY A 329 -28.31 1.79 -2.90
CA GLY A 329 -27.44 0.71 -3.39
C GLY A 329 -27.62 0.42 -4.87
N CYS A 330 -27.76 -0.85 -5.25
CA CYS A 330 -27.98 -1.26 -6.64
C CYS A 330 -29.17 -0.55 -7.31
N LEU A 331 -30.20 -0.19 -6.54
CA LEU A 331 -31.41 0.50 -7.03
C LEU A 331 -31.19 2.01 -7.31
N SER A 332 -29.97 2.52 -7.11
CA SER A 332 -29.54 3.83 -7.61
C SER A 332 -29.38 3.84 -9.13
N CYS A 333 -29.00 2.70 -9.72
CA CYS A 333 -28.68 2.57 -11.15
C CYS A 333 -29.52 1.50 -11.88
N HIS A 334 -30.04 0.50 -11.18
CA HIS A 334 -30.80 -0.62 -11.75
C HIS A 334 -32.28 -0.62 -11.35
N LYS A 335 -33.16 -1.14 -12.23
CA LYS A 335 -34.53 -1.52 -11.88
C LYS A 335 -34.64 -3.04 -11.69
N PRO A 336 -35.39 -3.56 -10.68
CA PRO A 336 -35.35 -4.98 -10.33
C PRO A 336 -36.23 -5.89 -11.21
N HIS A 337 -37.22 -5.33 -11.92
CA HIS A 337 -38.15 -6.07 -12.77
C HIS A 337 -37.87 -5.87 -14.26
N ALA A 338 -37.81 -4.61 -14.71
CA ALA A 338 -37.46 -4.25 -16.08
C ALA A 338 -36.92 -2.81 -16.15
N ALA A 339 -36.08 -2.50 -17.13
CA ALA A 339 -35.56 -1.16 -17.38
C ALA A 339 -35.47 -0.83 -18.89
N PRO A 340 -35.28 0.45 -19.27
CA PRO A 340 -35.19 0.83 -20.68
C PRO A 340 -33.89 0.36 -21.35
N PHE A 341 -32.82 0.16 -20.57
CA PHE A 341 -31.48 -0.14 -21.08
C PHE A 341 -30.97 -1.52 -20.67
N LYS A 342 -30.00 -2.05 -21.44
CA LYS A 342 -29.36 -3.34 -21.19
C LYS A 342 -28.71 -3.36 -19.79
N ARG A 343 -28.63 -4.56 -19.18
CA ARG A 343 -28.21 -4.75 -17.77
C ARG A 343 -29.11 -4.04 -16.75
N LEU A 344 -30.39 -3.83 -17.10
CA LEU A 344 -31.44 -3.24 -16.27
C LEU A 344 -31.16 -1.79 -15.81
N LEU A 345 -30.36 -1.04 -16.57
CA LEU A 345 -29.96 0.31 -16.20
C LEU A 345 -31.10 1.34 -16.41
N VAL A 346 -31.14 2.36 -15.54
CA VAL A 346 -32.11 3.49 -15.63
C VAL A 346 -31.75 4.50 -16.72
N ALA A 347 -30.47 4.61 -17.06
CA ALA A 347 -29.87 5.47 -18.08
C ALA A 347 -28.61 4.78 -18.64
N GLU A 348 -28.08 5.25 -19.77
CA GLU A 348 -26.88 4.67 -20.41
C GLU A 348 -25.72 5.68 -20.47
N GLY A 349 -24.49 5.18 -20.54
CA GLY A 349 -23.27 5.99 -20.69
C GLY A 349 -23.11 7.06 -19.61
N ALA A 350 -22.87 8.29 -20.05
CA ALA A 350 -22.61 9.46 -19.23
C ALA A 350 -23.80 9.89 -18.35
N ASP A 351 -25.03 9.76 -18.87
CA ASP A 351 -26.24 10.25 -18.21
C ASP A 351 -26.64 9.41 -16.98
N LEU A 352 -26.09 8.20 -16.85
CA LEU A 352 -26.16 7.41 -15.62
C LEU A 352 -25.26 7.97 -14.51
N CYS A 353 -24.19 8.69 -14.86
CA CYS A 353 -23.16 9.15 -13.92
C CYS A 353 -23.31 10.63 -13.56
N TYR A 354 -23.54 11.51 -14.55
CA TYR A 354 -23.53 12.96 -14.32
C TYR A 354 -24.57 13.52 -13.34
N PRO A 355 -25.75 12.91 -13.09
CA PRO A 355 -26.64 13.32 -12.00
C PRO A 355 -25.99 13.33 -10.60
N CYS A 356 -24.94 12.53 -10.39
CA CYS A 356 -24.13 12.55 -9.16
C CYS A 356 -22.73 13.15 -9.40
N HIS A 357 -22.19 13.05 -10.61
CA HIS A 357 -20.83 13.46 -10.97
C HIS A 357 -20.77 14.77 -11.77
N ALA A 358 -21.62 15.75 -11.44
CA ALA A 358 -21.70 17.04 -12.13
C ALA A 358 -20.34 17.76 -12.27
N LYS A 359 -19.53 17.79 -11.21
CA LYS A 359 -18.17 18.37 -11.25
C LYS A 359 -17.22 17.66 -12.21
N THR A 360 -17.43 16.37 -12.46
CA THR A 360 -16.64 15.62 -13.46
C THR A 360 -17.04 16.03 -14.87
N LYS A 361 -18.34 16.32 -15.11
CA LYS A 361 -18.84 16.80 -16.41
C LYS A 361 -18.19 18.11 -16.86
N GLU A 362 -17.79 18.98 -15.93
CA GLU A 362 -17.06 20.22 -16.25
C GLU A 362 -15.78 19.99 -17.09
N GLY A 363 -15.19 18.80 -17.04
CA GLY A 363 -14.07 18.40 -17.88
C GLY A 363 -14.36 18.36 -19.39
N GLU A 364 -15.63 18.27 -19.81
CA GLU A 364 -16.06 18.35 -21.21
C GLU A 364 -15.79 19.74 -21.82
N LYS A 365 -15.56 20.76 -20.99
CA LYS A 365 -15.33 22.15 -21.42
C LYS A 365 -13.85 22.50 -21.66
N SER A 366 -12.92 21.60 -21.32
CA SER A 366 -11.48 21.84 -21.55
C SER A 366 -11.15 21.73 -23.05
N LYS A 367 -10.22 22.57 -23.54
CA LYS A 367 -9.87 22.67 -24.98
C LYS A 367 -9.49 21.35 -25.66
N ASN A 368 -8.87 20.43 -24.93
CA ASN A 368 -8.50 19.10 -25.40
C ASN A 368 -9.24 18.07 -24.54
N VAL A 369 -10.42 17.61 -24.96
CA VAL A 369 -11.17 16.55 -24.27
C VAL A 369 -10.63 15.17 -24.69
N HIS A 370 -10.50 14.24 -23.75
CA HIS A 370 -10.08 12.87 -24.07
C HIS A 370 -11.28 12.08 -24.64
N PHE A 371 -11.13 11.49 -25.83
CA PHE A 371 -12.22 10.88 -26.59
C PHE A 371 -13.14 9.92 -25.80
N PRO A 372 -12.63 8.95 -25.00
CA PRO A 372 -13.50 8.04 -24.23
C PRO A 372 -14.33 8.78 -23.19
N PHE A 373 -13.79 9.85 -22.58
CA PHE A 373 -14.52 10.68 -21.63
C PHE A 373 -15.56 11.56 -22.33
N GLY A 374 -15.18 12.28 -23.39
CA GLY A 374 -16.10 13.11 -24.19
C GLY A 374 -17.21 12.32 -24.90
N SER A 375 -17.01 11.02 -25.11
CA SER A 375 -18.02 10.09 -25.63
C SER A 375 -18.87 9.43 -24.54
N GLY A 376 -18.77 9.88 -23.28
CA GLY A 376 -19.53 9.36 -22.15
C GLY A 376 -19.17 7.92 -21.71
N GLN A 377 -18.04 7.39 -22.17
CA GLN A 377 -17.63 6.00 -21.96
C GLN A 377 -16.91 5.80 -20.61
N CYS A 378 -17.45 6.39 -19.53
CA CYS A 378 -16.90 6.29 -18.18
C CYS A 378 -16.60 4.83 -17.75
N GLY A 379 -17.50 3.91 -18.15
CA GLY A 379 -17.39 2.47 -17.94
C GLY A 379 -16.31 1.74 -18.76
N ASN A 380 -15.51 2.44 -19.58
CA ASN A 380 -14.33 1.86 -20.21
C ASN A 380 -13.13 1.89 -19.25
N CYS A 381 -12.86 3.00 -18.58
CA CYS A 381 -11.75 3.14 -17.63
C CYS A 381 -12.14 2.78 -16.18
N HIS A 382 -13.37 3.10 -15.76
CA HIS A 382 -13.85 2.93 -14.38
C HIS A 382 -14.77 1.72 -14.23
N ASN A 383 -14.85 1.16 -13.02
CA ASN A 383 -15.85 0.18 -12.61
C ASN A 383 -16.95 0.86 -11.76
N PRO A 384 -18.20 0.97 -12.25
CA PRO A 384 -19.29 1.62 -11.50
C PRO A 384 -19.75 0.85 -10.25
N HIS A 385 -19.20 -0.34 -9.97
CA HIS A 385 -19.42 -1.08 -8.73
C HIS A 385 -18.31 -0.82 -7.68
N GLY A 386 -17.29 -0.03 -8.02
CA GLY A 386 -16.06 0.13 -7.25
C GLY A 386 -14.95 -0.83 -7.69
N SER A 387 -13.74 -0.62 -7.16
CA SER A 387 -12.55 -1.41 -7.50
C SER A 387 -11.51 -1.40 -6.38
N ASN A 388 -10.39 -2.10 -6.56
CA ASN A 388 -9.24 -1.98 -5.65
C ASN A 388 -8.23 -0.89 -6.05
N PHE A 389 -8.52 -0.11 -7.10
CA PHE A 389 -7.65 0.97 -7.61
C PHE A 389 -8.23 2.35 -7.34
N SER A 390 -7.35 3.35 -7.20
CA SER A 390 -7.75 4.74 -6.98
C SER A 390 -8.66 5.27 -8.11
N GLY A 391 -9.60 6.14 -7.77
CA GLY A 391 -10.59 6.65 -8.73
C GLY A 391 -11.56 5.59 -9.28
N MET A 392 -11.62 4.39 -8.68
CA MET A 392 -12.43 3.26 -9.17
C MET A 392 -12.03 2.74 -10.56
N LEU A 393 -10.74 2.85 -10.95
CA LEU A 393 -10.23 2.29 -12.20
C LEU A 393 -10.40 0.77 -12.26
N LYS A 394 -10.65 0.20 -13.45
CA LYS A 394 -10.82 -1.26 -13.60
C LYS A 394 -9.58 -2.06 -13.21
N ASP A 395 -8.41 -1.52 -13.51
CA ASP A 395 -7.10 -2.11 -13.30
C ASP A 395 -6.10 -1.00 -12.92
N ARG A 396 -4.82 -1.33 -12.78
CA ARG A 396 -3.73 -0.36 -12.66
C ARG A 396 -3.74 0.62 -13.83
N MET A 397 -3.44 1.89 -13.56
CA MET A 397 -3.70 2.99 -14.49
C MET A 397 -2.97 2.84 -15.84
N ASP A 398 -1.75 2.30 -15.83
CA ASP A 398 -0.99 2.03 -17.04
C ASP A 398 -1.64 0.90 -17.87
N THR A 399 -2.08 -0.20 -17.26
CA THR A 399 -2.87 -1.26 -17.93
C THR A 399 -4.15 -0.68 -18.57
N VAL A 400 -4.87 0.19 -17.85
CA VAL A 400 -6.08 0.86 -18.39
C VAL A 400 -5.73 1.74 -19.59
N CYS A 401 -4.67 2.55 -19.52
CA CYS A 401 -4.23 3.40 -20.63
C CYS A 401 -3.70 2.60 -21.83
N TYR A 402 -2.84 1.60 -21.60
CA TYR A 402 -2.23 0.80 -22.67
C TYR A 402 -3.25 -0.12 -23.37
N SER A 403 -4.40 -0.43 -22.76
CA SER A 403 -5.51 -1.11 -23.43
C SER A 403 -6.03 -0.39 -24.70
N CYS A 404 -5.80 0.94 -24.80
CA CYS A 404 -6.05 1.75 -26.00
C CYS A 404 -4.78 2.39 -26.59
N HIS A 405 -3.66 2.37 -25.85
CA HIS A 405 -2.39 3.00 -26.23
C HIS A 405 -1.23 1.98 -26.17
N SER A 406 -1.37 0.85 -26.86
CA SER A 406 -0.38 -0.26 -26.90
C SER A 406 1.06 0.21 -27.14
N ASP A 407 1.22 1.13 -28.09
CA ASP A 407 2.54 1.58 -28.55
C ASP A 407 3.28 2.40 -27.48
N ALA A 408 2.52 3.02 -26.58
CA ALA A 408 3.06 3.75 -25.44
C ALA A 408 3.74 2.81 -24.43
N GLU A 409 3.25 1.57 -24.28
CA GLU A 409 3.85 0.60 -23.37
C GLU A 409 5.29 0.27 -23.77
N THR A 410 5.48 -0.13 -25.04
CA THR A 410 6.81 -0.49 -25.57
C THR A 410 7.70 0.73 -25.78
N LYS A 411 7.12 1.92 -26.02
CA LYS A 411 7.88 3.18 -26.12
C LYS A 411 8.38 3.67 -24.77
N PHE A 412 7.60 3.55 -23.69
CA PHE A 412 7.95 4.14 -22.40
C PHE A 412 8.72 3.19 -21.47
N LYS A 413 8.45 1.88 -21.51
CA LYS A 413 9.16 0.87 -20.69
C LYS A 413 10.56 0.60 -21.26
N LYS A 414 11.52 1.49 -20.96
CA LYS A 414 12.93 1.44 -21.39
C LYS A 414 13.90 1.31 -20.21
N THR A 415 15.18 1.08 -20.49
CA THR A 415 16.27 0.94 -19.50
C THR A 415 16.27 2.06 -18.45
N TYR A 416 16.01 3.29 -18.86
CA TYR A 416 15.85 4.46 -17.99
C TYR A 416 14.42 4.99 -18.15
N THR A 417 13.46 4.37 -17.46
CA THR A 417 12.06 4.82 -17.40
C THR A 417 11.88 5.86 -16.27
N HIS A 418 11.04 6.86 -16.46
CA HIS A 418 10.77 7.88 -15.45
C HIS A 418 9.85 7.34 -14.34
N GLN A 419 10.11 7.72 -13.07
CA GLN A 419 9.47 7.11 -11.90
C GLN A 419 7.92 7.07 -11.95
N PRO A 420 7.19 8.13 -12.35
CA PRO A 420 5.72 8.07 -12.41
C PRO A 420 5.20 7.06 -13.44
N VAL A 421 5.97 6.78 -14.51
CA VAL A 421 5.63 5.72 -15.47
C VAL A 421 5.90 4.34 -14.88
N MET A 422 7.04 4.16 -14.18
CA MET A 422 7.35 2.90 -13.47
C MET A 422 6.28 2.54 -12.42
N THR A 423 5.76 3.53 -11.70
CA THR A 423 4.73 3.34 -10.65
C THR A 423 3.30 3.41 -11.17
N ALA A 424 3.09 3.52 -12.49
CA ALA A 424 1.77 3.65 -13.12
C ALA A 424 0.92 4.82 -12.57
N ASP A 425 1.54 5.97 -12.32
CA ASP A 425 0.86 7.23 -12.00
C ASP A 425 0.92 8.21 -13.19
N CYS A 426 0.25 7.86 -14.28
CA CYS A 426 0.10 8.76 -15.44
C CYS A 426 -0.68 10.05 -15.07
N ALA A 427 -1.54 9.96 -14.05
CA ALA A 427 -2.33 11.07 -13.52
C ALA A 427 -1.51 12.06 -12.67
N SER A 428 -0.22 11.80 -12.40
CA SER A 428 0.71 12.80 -11.88
C SER A 428 0.83 14.00 -12.81
N CYS A 429 1.10 13.77 -14.10
CA CYS A 429 1.35 14.80 -15.11
C CYS A 429 0.14 15.06 -16.05
N HIS A 430 -0.72 14.07 -16.28
CA HIS A 430 -1.87 14.19 -17.19
C HIS A 430 -3.22 14.36 -16.46
N LYS A 431 -4.19 14.97 -17.13
CA LYS A 431 -5.59 15.13 -16.72
C LYS A 431 -6.47 14.29 -17.65
N ALA A 432 -6.59 13.00 -17.35
CA ALA A 432 -7.08 11.94 -18.26
C ALA A 432 -8.52 12.07 -18.82
N HIS A 433 -9.30 13.06 -18.38
CA HIS A 433 -10.62 13.38 -18.96
C HIS A 433 -10.56 14.50 -20.00
N GLY A 434 -9.67 15.48 -19.82
CA GLY A 434 -9.57 16.64 -20.69
C GLY A 434 -8.75 17.76 -20.07
N SER A 435 -7.91 18.45 -20.85
CA SER A 435 -7.09 19.58 -20.39
C SER A 435 -7.03 20.71 -21.39
N ASP A 436 -6.73 21.92 -20.92
CA ASP A 436 -6.56 23.09 -21.75
C ASP A 436 -5.16 23.16 -22.39
N MET A 437 -4.22 22.34 -21.89
CA MET A 437 -2.93 22.07 -22.51
C MET A 437 -3.01 20.85 -23.45
N GLY A 438 -2.25 20.89 -24.54
CA GLY A 438 -2.09 19.76 -25.46
C GLY A 438 -1.53 18.50 -24.79
N LYS A 439 -1.76 17.33 -25.40
CA LYS A 439 -1.39 16.00 -24.85
C LYS A 439 -1.96 15.74 -23.44
N LEU A 440 -3.06 16.41 -23.08
CA LEU A 440 -3.76 16.30 -21.78
C LEU A 440 -2.89 16.64 -20.55
N LEU A 441 -1.82 17.43 -20.70
CA LEU A 441 -0.93 17.80 -19.58
C LEU A 441 -1.65 18.70 -18.57
N LYS A 442 -1.28 18.64 -17.28
CA LYS A 442 -1.82 19.53 -16.24
C LYS A 442 -1.31 20.97 -16.33
N ALA A 443 -0.08 21.13 -16.82
CA ALA A 443 0.64 22.40 -16.96
C ALA A 443 1.60 22.30 -18.16
N LYS A 444 2.14 23.44 -18.59
CA LYS A 444 3.24 23.49 -19.57
C LYS A 444 4.58 23.06 -18.91
N VAL A 445 5.56 22.68 -19.72
CA VAL A 445 6.95 22.59 -19.27
C VAL A 445 7.52 24.03 -19.18
N PRO A 446 8.39 24.37 -18.21
CA PRO A 446 8.94 23.54 -17.13
C PRO A 446 8.05 23.43 -15.88
N GLU A 447 6.98 24.22 -15.76
CA GLU A 447 6.09 24.27 -14.58
C GLU A 447 5.55 22.90 -14.14
N LEU A 448 5.29 22.00 -15.10
CA LEU A 448 4.88 20.61 -14.87
C LEU A 448 5.93 19.76 -14.12
N CYS A 449 7.22 20.09 -14.28
CA CYS A 449 8.36 19.35 -13.74
C CYS A 449 8.88 19.95 -12.43
N THR A 450 8.72 21.27 -12.23
CA THR A 450 9.19 22.01 -11.05
C THR A 450 8.80 21.38 -9.70
N PRO A 451 7.57 20.84 -9.47
CA PRO A 451 7.21 20.24 -8.19
C PRO A 451 8.09 19.06 -7.73
N CYS A 452 8.74 18.36 -8.66
CA CYS A 452 9.65 17.24 -8.37
C CYS A 452 11.13 17.59 -8.58
N HIS A 453 11.42 18.62 -9.37
CA HIS A 453 12.80 19.01 -9.76
C HIS A 453 13.20 20.41 -9.26
N ALA A 454 12.54 20.94 -8.23
CA ALA A 454 12.71 22.31 -7.73
C ALA A 454 14.18 22.72 -7.50
N ASP A 455 15.01 21.86 -6.90
CA ASP A 455 16.43 22.15 -6.65
C ASP A 455 17.29 22.17 -7.92
N LEU A 456 16.92 21.38 -8.94
CA LEU A 456 17.55 21.43 -10.26
C LEU A 456 17.21 22.75 -10.96
N MET A 457 15.97 23.23 -10.84
CA MET A 457 15.47 24.46 -11.50
C MET A 457 15.96 25.78 -10.87
N LYS A 458 16.62 25.78 -9.70
CA LYS A 458 17.23 26.99 -9.12
C LYS A 458 18.40 27.47 -9.99
N GLU A 459 18.49 28.76 -10.29
CA GLU A 459 19.64 29.33 -11.01
C GLU A 459 20.92 29.28 -10.15
N GLU A 460 22.05 28.91 -10.75
CA GLU A 460 23.35 28.91 -10.08
C GLU A 460 23.96 30.33 -10.12
N LYS A 461 24.25 30.92 -8.94
CA LYS A 461 24.79 32.28 -8.79
C LYS A 461 25.83 32.34 -7.65
N PRO A 462 27.09 32.75 -7.91
CA PRO A 462 27.71 32.92 -9.23
C PRO A 462 27.82 31.59 -9.99
N GLY A 463 27.72 31.64 -11.32
CA GLY A 463 27.82 30.44 -12.16
C GLY A 463 27.43 30.69 -13.63
N THR A 464 27.56 29.64 -14.43
CA THR A 464 27.00 29.55 -15.79
C THR A 464 25.75 28.66 -15.75
N ASN A 465 24.64 29.14 -16.31
CA ASN A 465 23.43 28.36 -16.50
C ASN A 465 23.22 28.13 -18.01
N HIS A 466 22.87 26.91 -18.42
CA HIS A 466 22.78 26.56 -19.83
C HIS A 466 21.46 27.09 -20.42
N LYS A 467 21.52 27.84 -21.53
CA LYS A 467 20.36 28.58 -22.04
C LYS A 467 19.12 27.72 -22.36
N PRO A 468 19.20 26.59 -23.10
CA PRO A 468 18.04 25.72 -23.32
C PRO A 468 17.42 25.15 -22.03
N PHE A 469 18.23 24.97 -20.97
CA PHE A 469 17.72 24.56 -19.67
C PHE A 469 16.99 25.70 -18.93
N MET A 470 17.49 26.93 -19.03
CA MET A 470 16.85 28.14 -18.46
C MET A 470 15.58 28.55 -19.23
N ASP A 471 15.55 28.36 -20.55
CA ASP A 471 14.37 28.63 -21.38
C ASP A 471 13.25 27.59 -21.16
N GLY A 472 13.56 26.45 -20.52
CA GLY A 472 12.61 25.40 -20.18
C GLY A 472 12.46 24.30 -21.24
N ASP A 473 13.35 24.23 -22.23
CA ASP A 473 13.34 23.29 -23.35
C ASP A 473 13.80 21.86 -22.94
N CYS A 474 13.38 21.39 -21.77
CA CYS A 474 13.81 20.12 -21.20
C CYS A 474 13.55 18.92 -22.14
N LEU A 475 12.47 18.98 -22.92
CA LEU A 475 12.06 17.92 -23.85
C LEU A 475 12.85 17.90 -25.18
N THR A 476 13.67 18.92 -25.46
CA THR A 476 14.63 18.88 -26.57
C THR A 476 15.77 17.89 -26.29
N CYS A 477 16.09 17.68 -25.00
CA CYS A 477 17.12 16.74 -24.56
C CYS A 477 16.58 15.47 -23.91
N HIS A 478 15.45 15.53 -23.18
CA HIS A 478 14.99 14.44 -22.31
C HIS A 478 13.65 13.82 -22.72
N ALA A 479 13.67 12.50 -22.90
CA ALA A 479 12.50 11.64 -23.06
C ALA A 479 11.79 11.46 -21.69
N SER A 480 10.85 12.36 -21.38
CA SER A 480 10.17 12.50 -20.08
C SER A 480 9.42 11.27 -19.55
N HIS A 481 9.25 10.23 -20.38
CA HIS A 481 8.62 8.97 -20.01
C HIS A 481 9.65 7.85 -19.85
N GLY A 482 10.65 7.79 -20.73
CA GLY A 482 11.77 6.85 -20.64
C GLY A 482 12.60 6.77 -21.92
N SER A 483 13.87 6.37 -21.78
CA SER A 483 14.81 6.13 -22.88
C SER A 483 15.74 4.95 -22.61
N SER A 484 16.35 4.41 -23.65
CA SER A 484 17.48 3.48 -23.54
C SER A 484 18.82 4.20 -23.26
N VAL A 485 18.87 5.53 -23.40
CA VAL A 485 20.08 6.35 -23.16
C VAL A 485 20.11 6.87 -21.72
N LYS A 486 21.28 6.74 -21.07
CA LYS A 486 21.51 7.17 -19.68
C LYS A 486 21.19 8.64 -19.49
N GLY A 487 20.46 8.96 -18.42
CA GLY A 487 19.94 10.31 -18.16
C GLY A 487 18.59 10.59 -18.84
N MET A 488 17.91 9.56 -19.36
CA MET A 488 16.65 9.66 -20.09
C MET A 488 16.75 10.59 -21.32
N LEU A 489 17.87 10.54 -22.04
CA LEU A 489 18.11 11.41 -23.20
C LEU A 489 17.37 10.90 -24.46
N GLU A 490 16.90 11.80 -25.31
CA GLU A 490 16.25 11.43 -26.59
C GLU A 490 17.24 10.76 -27.58
N SER A 491 18.53 11.05 -27.48
CA SER A 491 19.60 10.46 -28.31
C SER A 491 20.96 10.42 -27.56
N PRO A 492 21.98 9.72 -28.09
CA PRO A 492 23.34 9.73 -27.53
C PRO A 492 23.91 11.15 -27.36
N GLN A 493 24.76 11.36 -26.35
CA GLN A 493 25.21 12.70 -25.93
C GLN A 493 26.02 13.44 -27.01
N ASP A 494 26.87 12.75 -27.75
CA ASP A 494 27.62 13.27 -28.89
C ASP A 494 26.69 13.81 -29.97
N VAL A 495 25.72 12.98 -30.40
CA VAL A 495 24.72 13.34 -31.42
C VAL A 495 23.86 14.51 -30.92
N LEU A 496 23.35 14.41 -29.70
CA LEU A 496 22.46 15.39 -29.08
C LEU A 496 23.14 16.76 -28.95
N CYS A 497 24.33 16.83 -28.34
CA CYS A 497 25.06 18.09 -28.19
C CYS A 497 25.50 18.68 -29.54
N ALA A 498 25.87 17.85 -30.51
CA ALA A 498 26.27 18.30 -31.85
C ALA A 498 25.14 18.99 -32.64
N THR A 499 23.86 18.75 -32.32
CA THR A 499 22.73 19.44 -32.97
C THR A 499 22.78 20.97 -32.81
N CYS A 500 23.30 21.45 -31.67
CA CYS A 500 23.45 22.88 -31.38
C CYS A 500 24.92 23.36 -31.35
N HIS A 501 25.86 22.46 -31.06
CA HIS A 501 27.30 22.77 -31.00
C HIS A 501 28.05 22.28 -32.24
N THR A 502 27.69 22.85 -33.39
CA THR A 502 28.22 22.48 -34.72
C THR A 502 29.75 22.62 -34.82
N ASP A 503 30.35 23.63 -34.18
CA ASP A 503 31.81 23.82 -34.15
C ASP A 503 32.55 22.63 -33.52
N VAL A 504 31.95 22.00 -32.51
CA VAL A 504 32.48 20.81 -31.84
C VAL A 504 32.43 19.60 -32.78
N GLN A 505 31.32 19.47 -33.52
CA GLN A 505 31.16 18.42 -34.54
C GLN A 505 32.11 18.60 -35.73
N LYS A 506 32.39 19.84 -36.14
CA LYS A 506 33.37 20.16 -37.18
C LYS A 506 34.79 19.83 -36.71
N GLY A 507 35.20 20.36 -35.55
CA GLY A 507 36.53 20.14 -35.00
C GLY A 507 36.86 18.66 -34.74
N MET A 508 35.85 17.86 -34.37
CA MET A 508 35.97 16.39 -34.25
C MET A 508 36.40 15.71 -35.57
N LYS A 509 35.95 16.21 -36.73
CA LYS A 509 36.28 15.65 -38.06
C LYS A 509 37.66 16.08 -38.58
N GLU A 510 38.16 17.24 -38.11
CA GLU A 510 39.39 17.87 -38.57
C GLU A 510 40.60 17.58 -37.65
N ALA A 511 40.38 16.85 -36.55
CA ALA A 511 41.39 16.55 -35.53
C ALA A 511 42.33 15.38 -35.92
N LYS A 512 43.62 15.51 -35.59
CA LYS A 512 44.59 14.41 -35.63
C LYS A 512 44.70 13.67 -34.29
N SER A 513 44.30 14.30 -33.19
CA SER A 513 44.30 13.74 -31.84
C SER A 513 43.03 14.17 -31.12
N SER A 514 42.30 13.22 -30.53
CA SER A 514 41.05 13.47 -29.81
C SER A 514 41.04 12.74 -28.47
N HIS A 515 40.42 13.34 -27.46
CA HIS A 515 40.44 12.85 -26.09
C HIS A 515 39.46 11.69 -25.90
N GLY A 516 39.86 10.61 -25.21
CA GLY A 516 39.06 9.38 -25.06
C GLY A 516 37.60 9.60 -24.63
N PRO A 517 37.34 10.30 -23.51
CA PRO A 517 35.97 10.64 -23.08
C PRO A 517 35.19 11.48 -24.10
N PHE A 518 35.87 12.35 -24.85
CA PHE A 518 35.24 13.13 -25.92
C PHE A 518 34.86 12.26 -27.12
N THR A 519 35.75 11.35 -27.56
CA THR A 519 35.45 10.38 -28.63
C THR A 519 34.40 9.33 -28.25
N GLY A 520 34.24 9.05 -26.96
CA GLY A 520 33.17 8.20 -26.43
C GLY A 520 31.82 8.92 -26.26
N GLY A 521 31.74 10.21 -26.62
CA GLY A 521 30.54 11.04 -26.43
C GLY A 521 30.22 11.35 -24.97
N GLU A 522 31.16 11.16 -24.04
CA GLU A 522 30.90 11.23 -22.60
C GLU A 522 30.98 12.68 -22.06
N CYS A 523 30.36 13.63 -22.76
CA CYS A 523 30.40 15.06 -22.46
C CYS A 523 30.07 15.38 -20.99
N THR A 524 29.12 14.64 -20.40
CA THR A 524 28.74 14.81 -18.99
C THR A 524 29.72 14.21 -17.97
N LYS A 525 30.95 13.84 -18.35
CA LYS A 525 32.06 13.62 -17.41
C LYS A 525 32.76 14.92 -17.02
N CYS A 526 32.75 15.93 -17.89
CA CYS A 526 33.44 17.20 -17.67
C CYS A 526 32.47 18.38 -17.53
N HIS A 527 31.33 18.35 -18.23
CA HIS A 527 30.33 19.42 -18.24
C HIS A 527 29.02 19.02 -17.56
N ASN A 528 28.39 19.96 -16.86
CA ASN A 528 27.00 19.85 -16.43
C ASN A 528 26.07 20.48 -17.49
N PRO A 529 25.21 19.72 -18.18
CA PRO A 529 24.39 20.22 -19.30
C PRO A 529 23.22 21.13 -18.86
N HIS A 530 23.08 21.39 -17.56
CA HIS A 530 22.04 22.25 -16.99
C HIS A 530 22.63 23.54 -16.40
N LYS A 531 23.56 23.43 -15.45
CA LYS A 531 24.21 24.57 -14.78
C LYS A 531 25.50 24.17 -14.04
N ALA A 532 26.45 25.08 -13.89
CA ALA A 532 27.60 24.89 -12.99
C ALA A 532 28.09 26.21 -12.40
N LYS A 533 28.81 26.16 -11.28
CA LYS A 533 29.47 27.33 -10.68
C LYS A 533 30.63 27.88 -11.53
N LEU A 534 31.13 27.09 -12.48
CA LEU A 534 32.27 27.43 -13.33
C LEU A 534 31.84 27.77 -14.76
N ASN A 535 32.65 28.63 -15.39
CA ASN A 535 32.51 28.99 -16.79
C ASN A 535 32.59 27.76 -17.69
N LYS A 536 31.90 27.81 -18.84
CA LYS A 536 31.75 26.68 -19.77
C LYS A 536 31.13 25.41 -19.13
N LEU A 537 30.34 25.58 -18.08
CA LEU A 537 29.59 24.51 -17.39
C LEU A 537 30.44 23.40 -16.75
N LEU A 538 31.72 23.66 -16.44
CA LEU A 538 32.64 22.64 -15.92
C LEU A 538 32.32 22.20 -14.47
N PHE A 539 32.58 20.94 -14.14
CA PHE A 539 32.46 20.44 -12.75
C PHE A 539 33.60 20.89 -11.83
N ALA A 540 34.82 21.03 -12.37
CA ALA A 540 36.01 21.52 -11.67
C ALA A 540 36.89 22.32 -12.66
N GLN A 541 37.84 23.11 -12.15
CA GLN A 541 38.85 23.77 -13.00
C GLN A 541 40.02 22.82 -13.30
N SER A 542 40.90 23.21 -14.22
CA SER A 542 42.21 22.58 -14.35
C SER A 542 43.12 23.05 -13.18
N PRO A 543 43.99 22.20 -12.62
CA PRO A 543 44.31 20.83 -13.05
C PRO A 543 43.37 19.75 -12.49
N ASP A 544 42.61 20.06 -11.43
CA ASP A 544 41.80 19.10 -10.66
C ASP A 544 40.86 18.23 -11.53
N LEU A 545 40.15 18.85 -12.48
CA LEU A 545 39.26 18.15 -13.41
C LEU A 545 40.00 17.07 -14.22
N CYS A 546 41.21 17.38 -14.68
CA CYS A 546 42.06 16.44 -15.41
C CYS A 546 42.56 15.33 -14.48
N PHE A 547 42.97 15.68 -13.26
CA PHE A 547 43.48 14.75 -12.26
C PHE A 547 42.45 13.75 -11.71
N THR A 548 41.14 13.99 -11.89
CA THR A 548 40.09 12.97 -11.63
C THR A 548 40.33 11.67 -12.41
N CYS A 549 40.85 11.77 -13.64
CA CYS A 549 41.15 10.65 -14.54
C CYS A 549 42.65 10.40 -14.69
N HIS A 550 43.47 11.46 -14.86
CA HIS A 550 44.92 11.37 -15.06
C HIS A 550 45.70 11.20 -13.75
N LYS A 551 45.29 10.23 -12.94
CA LYS A 551 45.84 9.98 -11.58
C LYS A 551 47.36 9.79 -11.57
N ASN A 552 47.90 9.08 -12.56
CA ASN A 552 49.34 8.88 -12.69
C ASN A 552 50.13 10.20 -12.86
N VAL A 553 49.52 11.22 -13.48
CA VAL A 553 50.13 12.56 -13.64
C VAL A 553 49.99 13.34 -12.34
N ASN A 554 48.81 13.30 -11.69
CA ASN A 554 48.59 13.91 -10.38
C ASN A 554 49.60 13.37 -9.33
N GLU A 555 49.77 12.05 -9.26
CA GLU A 555 50.73 11.41 -8.36
C GLU A 555 52.16 11.86 -8.64
N LYS A 556 52.57 11.99 -9.91
CA LYS A 556 53.88 12.54 -10.27
C LYS A 556 54.06 13.99 -9.84
N VAL A 557 53.11 14.87 -10.20
CA VAL A 557 53.10 16.30 -9.87
C VAL A 557 53.06 16.55 -8.35
N THR A 558 52.53 15.60 -7.58
CA THR A 558 52.46 15.66 -6.10
C THR A 558 53.67 15.03 -5.40
N LYS A 559 54.30 13.99 -5.96
CA LYS A 559 55.39 13.22 -5.31
C LYS A 559 56.79 13.60 -5.77
N GLU A 560 56.94 14.02 -7.02
CA GLU A 560 58.21 14.47 -7.61
C GLU A 560 58.22 16.01 -7.68
N LYS A 561 59.32 16.65 -8.10
CA LYS A 561 59.34 18.10 -8.31
C LYS A 561 58.49 18.44 -9.54
N PRO A 562 57.41 19.24 -9.43
CA PRO A 562 56.55 19.55 -10.56
C PRO A 562 57.19 20.59 -11.48
N HIS A 563 56.89 20.49 -12.77
CA HIS A 563 57.14 21.54 -13.74
C HIS A 563 56.06 22.61 -13.58
N SER A 564 56.42 23.89 -13.43
CA SER A 564 55.50 24.92 -12.94
C SER A 564 54.17 25.03 -13.73
N PRO A 565 54.15 24.99 -15.09
CA PRO A 565 52.90 24.98 -15.85
C PRO A 565 52.02 23.75 -15.59
N ALA A 566 52.60 22.59 -15.29
CA ALA A 566 51.88 21.33 -15.07
C ALA A 566 51.22 21.25 -13.67
N GLN A 567 51.59 22.14 -12.75
CA GLN A 567 50.89 22.35 -11.47
C GLN A 567 49.78 23.42 -11.58
N GLN A 568 49.73 24.15 -12.70
CA GLN A 568 48.76 25.23 -12.97
C GLN A 568 47.68 24.71 -13.94
N ASP A 569 47.33 25.46 -14.99
CA ASP A 569 46.33 25.02 -15.97
C ASP A 569 46.93 24.11 -17.04
N CYS A 570 46.52 22.83 -17.07
CA CYS A 570 46.93 21.88 -18.10
C CYS A 570 46.54 22.34 -19.51
N GLN A 571 45.52 23.21 -19.64
CA GLN A 571 45.06 23.74 -20.93
C GLN A 571 46.03 24.73 -21.57
N THR A 572 47.02 25.23 -20.81
CA THR A 572 48.18 25.97 -21.35
C THR A 572 48.91 25.13 -22.41
N CYS A 573 49.00 23.81 -22.18
CA CYS A 573 49.71 22.87 -23.03
C CYS A 573 48.80 21.94 -23.84
N HIS A 574 47.58 21.64 -23.38
CA HIS A 574 46.69 20.63 -23.97
C HIS A 574 45.29 21.14 -24.32
N LYS A 575 44.72 20.69 -25.44
CA LYS A 575 43.31 20.93 -25.80
C LYS A 575 42.44 19.76 -25.30
N PRO A 576 41.53 19.95 -24.32
CA PRO A 576 40.87 18.85 -23.61
C PRO A 576 39.83 18.05 -24.42
N HIS A 577 39.55 18.45 -25.65
CA HIS A 577 38.65 17.74 -26.58
C HIS A 577 39.40 17.15 -27.76
N PHE A 578 40.09 17.99 -28.54
CA PHE A 578 40.78 17.61 -29.77
C PHE A 578 41.89 18.61 -30.16
N SER A 579 42.85 18.15 -30.96
CA SER A 579 43.90 18.98 -31.56
C SER A 579 44.33 18.46 -32.95
N ALA A 580 44.99 19.33 -33.70
CA ALA A 580 45.75 18.98 -34.89
C ALA A 580 47.11 18.35 -34.55
N GLU A 581 47.54 18.39 -33.29
CA GLU A 581 48.84 17.90 -32.82
C GLU A 581 48.72 16.62 -31.95
N PRO A 582 49.74 15.76 -31.91
CA PRO A 582 49.76 14.57 -31.06
C PRO A 582 49.59 14.87 -29.57
N SER A 583 49.12 13.86 -28.81
CA SER A 583 48.94 13.95 -27.35
C SER A 583 48.10 15.16 -26.90
N LEU A 584 47.16 15.59 -27.75
CA LEU A 584 46.31 16.78 -27.56
C LEU A 584 47.08 18.10 -27.35
N ALA A 585 48.35 18.19 -27.76
CA ALA A 585 49.13 19.43 -27.58
C ALA A 585 48.43 20.63 -28.23
N ALA A 586 48.51 21.81 -27.60
CA ALA A 586 47.83 23.01 -28.08
C ALA A 586 48.38 23.50 -29.44
N GLN A 587 49.68 23.30 -29.67
CA GLN A 587 50.47 23.69 -30.83
C GLN A 587 51.74 22.80 -30.89
N PRO A 588 52.55 22.84 -31.96
CA PRO A 588 53.77 22.04 -32.07
C PRO A 588 54.73 22.23 -30.88
N LEU A 589 55.30 21.12 -30.38
CA LEU A 589 56.00 21.07 -29.09
C LEU A 589 57.13 22.09 -28.93
N SER A 590 57.96 22.31 -29.97
CA SER A 590 59.09 23.24 -29.88
C SER A 590 58.60 24.68 -29.64
N GLY A 591 57.68 25.17 -30.48
CA GLY A 591 57.05 26.49 -30.29
C GLY A 591 56.18 26.60 -29.02
N LEU A 592 55.64 25.49 -28.50
CA LEU A 592 54.95 25.49 -27.19
C LEU A 592 55.92 25.74 -26.04
N CYS A 593 57.09 25.08 -26.05
CA CYS A 593 58.09 25.28 -25.02
C CYS A 593 58.79 26.64 -25.15
N GLU A 594 58.98 27.16 -26.37
CA GLU A 594 59.59 28.47 -26.64
C GLU A 594 58.90 29.64 -25.90
N GLN A 595 57.57 29.55 -25.71
CA GLN A 595 56.78 30.57 -24.99
C GLN A 595 57.20 30.78 -23.52
N CYS A 596 57.96 29.85 -22.93
CA CYS A 596 58.56 29.99 -21.60
C CYS A 596 60.08 29.74 -21.57
N HIS A 597 60.65 29.13 -22.62
CA HIS A 597 62.07 28.77 -22.71
C HIS A 597 62.73 29.48 -23.90
N ASP A 598 63.40 30.58 -23.62
CA ASP A 598 64.17 31.35 -24.61
C ASP A 598 65.35 30.53 -25.16
N TYR A 599 65.20 30.05 -26.40
CA TYR A 599 66.20 29.27 -27.15
C TYR A 599 67.38 30.11 -27.67
N GLY A 600 67.24 31.43 -27.75
CA GLY A 600 68.31 32.34 -28.20
C GLY A 600 69.40 32.56 -27.15
N LYS A 601 69.20 32.12 -25.90
CA LYS A 601 70.21 32.23 -24.84
C LYS A 601 71.42 31.31 -25.11
N PRO A 602 72.68 31.81 -25.04
CA PRO A 602 73.88 30.97 -25.13
C PRO A 602 73.97 29.85 -24.09
N SER A 603 73.27 29.98 -22.96
CA SER A 603 73.13 28.92 -21.96
C SER A 603 72.19 27.78 -22.39
N PHE A 604 71.25 28.03 -23.31
CA PHE A 604 70.43 26.98 -23.92
C PHE A 604 71.24 26.17 -24.93
N GLY A 605 71.93 26.84 -25.87
CA GLY A 605 72.79 26.19 -26.87
C GLY A 605 73.84 25.29 -26.20
N LYS A 606 74.64 25.85 -25.29
CA LYS A 606 75.66 25.10 -24.52
C LYS A 606 75.09 23.93 -23.69
N ALA A 607 73.80 23.97 -23.31
CA ALA A 607 73.15 22.87 -22.59
C ALA A 607 72.66 21.73 -23.50
N HIS A 608 72.52 21.99 -24.80
CA HIS A 608 72.02 21.06 -25.83
C HIS A 608 73.03 20.84 -26.97
N LEU A 609 74.32 21.11 -26.72
CA LEU A 609 75.42 20.95 -27.69
C LEU A 609 75.24 21.77 -28.97
N ASP A 610 74.61 22.94 -28.84
CA ASP A 610 74.29 23.88 -29.93
C ASP A 610 73.43 23.29 -31.07
N ILE A 611 72.78 22.15 -30.82
CA ILE A 611 71.82 21.49 -31.74
C ILE A 611 70.55 22.35 -31.91
N SER A 612 70.06 22.45 -33.14
CA SER A 612 68.89 23.24 -33.50
C SER A 612 67.61 22.85 -32.71
N PRO A 613 66.89 23.82 -32.10
CA PRO A 613 65.61 23.57 -31.41
C PRO A 613 64.50 22.96 -32.27
N ALA A 614 64.63 23.00 -33.60
CA ALA A 614 63.71 22.35 -34.53
C ALA A 614 63.99 20.84 -34.70
N GLU A 615 65.24 20.43 -34.50
CA GLU A 615 65.69 19.03 -34.63
C GLU A 615 65.60 18.29 -33.30
N LEU A 616 65.79 19.00 -32.18
CA LEU A 616 65.59 18.47 -30.84
C LEU A 616 64.20 17.84 -30.65
N ARG A 617 64.15 16.78 -29.85
CA ARG A 617 62.92 16.09 -29.43
C ARG A 617 62.86 16.13 -27.92
N CYS A 618 62.57 17.31 -27.34
CA CYS A 618 62.73 17.61 -25.92
C CYS A 618 62.07 16.57 -24.99
N MET A 619 60.85 16.12 -25.34
CA MET A 619 60.12 15.07 -24.62
C MET A 619 60.70 13.65 -24.74
N ASN A 620 61.80 13.43 -25.48
CA ASN A 620 62.54 12.17 -25.43
C ASN A 620 63.43 12.10 -24.17
N CYS A 621 64.08 13.21 -23.81
CA CYS A 621 64.99 13.30 -22.67
C CYS A 621 64.30 13.82 -21.39
N HIS A 622 63.38 14.77 -21.52
CA HIS A 622 62.70 15.42 -20.40
C HIS A 622 61.29 14.85 -20.15
N ASP A 623 60.82 14.93 -18.91
CA ASP A 623 59.39 14.80 -18.55
C ASP A 623 58.81 16.21 -18.31
N PRO A 624 57.85 16.67 -19.13
CA PRO A 624 57.33 18.04 -19.06
C PRO A 624 56.33 18.26 -17.91
N HIS A 625 56.02 17.25 -17.09
CA HIS A 625 55.07 17.35 -15.97
C HIS A 625 55.75 17.39 -14.61
N ALA A 626 56.63 16.43 -14.33
CA ALA A 626 57.38 16.36 -13.08
C ALA A 626 58.57 15.39 -13.19
N SER A 627 59.62 15.64 -12.40
CA SER A 627 60.74 14.71 -12.22
C SER A 627 61.44 14.98 -10.88
N ASN A 628 62.08 13.96 -10.31
CA ASN A 628 63.03 14.16 -9.21
C ASN A 628 64.38 14.75 -9.67
N ASP A 629 64.70 14.74 -10.97
CA ASP A 629 65.90 15.38 -11.50
C ASP A 629 65.74 16.92 -11.60
N PRO A 630 66.71 17.73 -11.11
CA PRO A 630 66.61 19.19 -11.13
C PRO A 630 66.47 19.84 -12.52
N LYS A 631 66.84 19.14 -13.61
CA LYS A 631 66.70 19.56 -15.02
C LYS A 631 65.53 18.89 -15.74
N PHE A 632 64.63 18.24 -15.00
CA PHE A 632 63.46 17.54 -15.53
C PHE A 632 63.77 16.38 -16.49
N PHE A 633 64.95 15.76 -16.39
CA PHE A 633 65.21 14.52 -17.13
C PHE A 633 64.28 13.38 -16.68
N LYS A 634 63.97 12.44 -17.57
CA LYS A 634 63.16 11.26 -17.23
C LYS A 634 63.85 10.37 -16.19
N SER A 635 63.05 9.70 -15.36
CA SER A 635 63.53 8.75 -14.36
C SER A 635 64.22 7.47 -14.91
N LYS A 636 64.29 7.33 -16.24
CA LYS A 636 65.12 6.33 -16.93
C LYS A 636 65.90 7.00 -18.06
N VAL A 637 67.21 7.10 -17.88
CA VAL A 637 68.20 7.57 -18.87
C VAL A 637 69.26 6.49 -19.08
N HIS A 638 69.92 6.48 -20.23
CA HIS A 638 71.06 5.58 -20.47
C HIS A 638 72.34 6.14 -19.84
N ALA A 639 73.31 5.26 -19.52
CA ALA A 639 74.50 5.64 -18.75
C ALA A 639 75.34 6.77 -19.39
N PRO A 640 75.62 6.79 -20.72
CA PRO A 640 76.29 7.95 -21.35
C PRO A 640 75.57 9.29 -21.14
N PHE A 641 74.23 9.33 -21.23
CA PHE A 641 73.45 10.54 -21.00
C PHE A 641 73.48 10.98 -19.52
N ALA A 642 73.46 10.03 -18.58
CA ALA A 642 73.64 10.31 -17.16
C ALA A 642 75.05 10.86 -16.85
N GLY A 643 76.09 10.31 -17.49
CA GLY A 643 77.47 10.79 -17.43
C GLY A 643 77.72 12.10 -18.17
N ARG A 644 76.81 12.49 -19.08
CA ARG A 644 76.90 13.63 -20.01
C ARG A 644 77.92 13.47 -21.14
N SER A 645 78.43 12.24 -21.37
CA SER A 645 79.21 11.85 -22.54
C SER A 645 78.31 11.72 -23.78
N CYS A 646 77.79 12.83 -24.27
CA CYS A 646 76.91 12.83 -25.45
C CYS A 646 77.70 12.83 -26.76
N ASP A 647 78.91 13.40 -26.73
CA ASP A 647 79.91 13.46 -27.80
C ASP A 647 80.46 12.08 -28.21
N GLU A 648 80.40 11.09 -27.34
CA GLU A 648 80.70 9.68 -27.67
C GLU A 648 79.72 9.08 -28.71
N CYS A 649 78.53 9.65 -28.87
CA CYS A 649 77.46 9.11 -29.74
C CYS A 649 76.79 10.14 -30.68
N HIS A 650 76.98 11.44 -30.47
CA HIS A 650 76.39 12.51 -31.28
C HIS A 650 77.50 13.36 -31.92
N ILE A 651 77.50 13.43 -33.26
CA ILE A 651 78.45 14.26 -34.01
C ILE A 651 78.04 15.73 -33.87
N VAL A 652 78.70 16.43 -32.94
CA VAL A 652 78.59 17.89 -32.81
C VAL A 652 79.59 18.54 -33.76
N ALA A 653 79.16 18.78 -35.00
CA ALA A 653 79.93 19.59 -35.95
C ALA A 653 79.97 21.05 -35.48
N LYS A 654 81.10 21.73 -35.76
CA LYS A 654 81.28 23.18 -35.56
C LYS A 654 80.95 23.95 -36.84
#